data_AF-A0A1C6NGR3-F1
#
_entry.id   AF-A0A1C6NGR3-F1
#
_cell.length_a   1.000
_cell.length_b   1.000
_cell.length_c   1.000
_cell.angle_alpha   90.00
_cell.angle_beta   90.00
_cell.angle_gamma   90.00
#
_symmetry.space_group_name_H-M   'P 1'
#
loop_
_entity.id
_entity.type
_entity.pdbx_description
1 polymer ?
#
loop_
_entity_poly.entity_id
_entity_poly.type
_entity_poly.pdbx_seq_one_letter_code
_entity_poly.pdbx_strand_id
1 'polypeptide(L)'
;MTDYGHDLTFGSFLTPDNRDPHAVVERALHSERVGLDLVTFQDHPYQPAHLDAWTLMSWIAARTERVHLSANVTNLPLRNPAVLARSVAGLDLLSGGRIDLGLGAGAFWQAIGAMGGRVLTPGESVTALGEAIDIIRGIWAADDRTPLRIRGAFHTADGAKRGPAPAHDVPIWLGAYKPRMLRLVAAKGDGWLPSWSMLKSPSLAEGNAIIDEEAAAHGRDPREITRLLNINGAFGTSAEPFQGPPAQWIDLLLRLVLEDGVSTFVLGSDDPGTLAVFGEEVAPALREAAAAERAAAGTPGGRVRPAAALARRHGGIDYDGVPPALAGRAVEPGDRSYEGLRSSYVWPGSPGLVLRPQGTPQVAEALGWARAQDVPLTVRSGGHGISGRSTNDGGIVIDLGALDGVEVVDRARRLVRVGAGARWGDVAAALAPHSLAISSGDSGDVGVGGLATTAGIGLLARSFGLTVDRVRGAEVVLADGTTVRADADHHPDLFWALRGAGGNMGVVTSLDIEATELSDVVFALFAHEVTDPAEFLSAWGSTTEDAPRELTPFLTLVRRQGGFVAQTYAVWAGADTEAAAEALQPYLELAPVLQQRAHLLPYAAVVTPARPSHQGQARQRSRSALVDHIDPHTARALAGMFEDGLTSYAQIRTVGGAVNDTPADATAYAHRTQNFALSAVLRESRAAEGNAAWDRLGADALYLSFETHDHGTALTRAFPPATLERLRGIKAHYDPDHVFRTNFPIEPASS
;
A
#
# COMPACT_ATOMS: atom_id res chain seq x y z
N MET A 1 -28.50 3.73 -23.82
CA MET A 1 -28.42 4.52 -22.57
C MET A 1 -27.58 5.73 -22.93
N THR A 2 -28.03 6.96 -22.69
CA THR A 2 -27.31 8.17 -23.13
C THR A 2 -26.37 8.71 -22.07
N ASP A 3 -26.77 8.63 -20.79
CA ASP A 3 -25.91 8.91 -19.65
C ASP A 3 -25.24 7.62 -19.14
N TYR A 4 -23.91 7.61 -19.11
CA TYR A 4 -23.11 6.46 -18.67
C TYR A 4 -22.85 6.42 -17.16
N GLY A 5 -23.31 7.43 -16.40
CA GLY A 5 -23.16 7.50 -14.94
C GLY A 5 -21.75 7.88 -14.46
N HIS A 6 -20.88 8.35 -15.36
CA HIS A 6 -19.52 8.77 -15.02
C HIS A 6 -19.50 10.03 -14.16
N ASP A 7 -18.54 10.09 -13.25
CA ASP A 7 -18.25 11.30 -12.47
C ASP A 7 -17.81 12.44 -13.38
N LEU A 8 -18.24 13.67 -13.03
CA LEU A 8 -17.94 14.85 -13.84
C LEU A 8 -16.56 15.43 -13.51
N THR A 9 -15.73 15.57 -14.54
CA THR A 9 -14.37 16.12 -14.48
C THR A 9 -14.29 17.42 -15.30
N PHE A 10 -13.63 18.43 -14.74
CA PHE A 10 -13.48 19.73 -15.40
C PHE A 10 -12.01 20.08 -15.51
N GLY A 11 -11.59 20.51 -16.70
CA GLY A 11 -10.20 20.84 -16.94
C GLY A 11 -9.99 22.07 -17.80
N SER A 12 -8.75 22.52 -17.83
CA SER A 12 -8.28 23.59 -18.71
C SER A 12 -7.41 23.03 -19.84
N PHE A 13 -7.45 23.68 -21.00
CA PHE A 13 -6.54 23.44 -22.11
C PHE A 13 -5.74 24.72 -22.36
N LEU A 14 -4.53 24.74 -21.81
CA LEU A 14 -3.65 25.91 -21.78
C LEU A 14 -2.72 25.93 -22.99
N THR A 15 -2.41 27.14 -23.48
CA THR A 15 -1.42 27.31 -24.55
C THR A 15 -0.02 27.17 -23.96
N PRO A 16 0.83 26.23 -24.43
CA PRO A 16 2.18 26.04 -23.89
C PRO A 16 3.17 27.08 -24.47
N ASP A 17 2.85 28.36 -24.41
CA ASP A 17 3.64 29.45 -25.02
C ASP A 17 5.05 29.55 -24.40
N ASN A 18 6.08 29.66 -25.25
CA ASN A 18 7.48 29.70 -24.81
C ASN A 18 8.06 31.11 -24.63
N ARG A 19 7.30 32.17 -24.94
CA ARG A 19 7.72 33.55 -24.73
C ARG A 19 7.62 33.93 -23.26
N ASP A 20 6.66 33.34 -22.55
CA ASP A 20 6.52 33.44 -21.10
C ASP A 20 6.18 32.07 -20.49
N PRO A 21 7.19 31.18 -20.33
CA PRO A 21 6.97 29.83 -19.81
C PRO A 21 6.48 29.83 -18.36
N HIS A 22 6.82 30.85 -17.58
CA HIS A 22 6.38 30.96 -16.18
C HIS A 22 4.90 31.28 -16.09
N ALA A 23 4.36 32.12 -16.98
CA ALA A 23 2.92 32.39 -17.02
C ALA A 23 2.09 31.12 -17.26
N VAL A 24 2.58 30.18 -18.08
CA VAL A 24 1.89 28.90 -18.31
C VAL A 24 1.81 28.06 -17.02
N VAL A 25 2.90 28.01 -16.25
CA VAL A 25 2.93 27.32 -14.95
C VAL A 25 1.98 27.99 -13.96
N GLU A 26 1.96 29.31 -13.88
CA GLU A 26 1.05 30.04 -12.99
C GLU A 26 -0.43 29.85 -13.34
N ARG A 27 -0.77 29.70 -14.64
CA ARG A 27 -2.12 29.36 -15.08
C ARG A 27 -2.52 27.92 -14.71
N ALA A 28 -1.58 26.98 -14.73
CA ALA A 28 -1.85 25.62 -14.27
C ALA A 28 -2.09 25.58 -12.75
N LEU A 29 -1.27 26.29 -11.97
CA LEU A 29 -1.50 26.48 -10.53
C LEU A 29 -2.83 27.19 -10.26
N HIS A 30 -3.20 28.17 -11.08
CA HIS A 30 -4.50 28.83 -11.00
C HIS A 30 -5.64 27.86 -11.24
N SER A 31 -5.55 27.00 -12.26
CA SER A 31 -6.54 25.96 -12.55
C SER A 31 -6.78 25.05 -11.33
N GLU A 32 -5.72 24.67 -10.61
CA GLU A 32 -5.83 23.90 -9.37
C GLU A 32 -6.52 24.67 -8.25
N ARG A 33 -6.17 25.95 -8.06
CA ARG A 33 -6.76 26.81 -7.02
C ARG A 33 -8.26 27.02 -7.20
N VAL A 34 -8.71 27.20 -8.45
CA VAL A 34 -10.13 27.43 -8.78
C VAL A 34 -10.95 26.14 -8.85
N GLY A 35 -10.40 25.01 -8.39
CA GLY A 35 -11.14 23.76 -8.22
C GLY A 35 -11.24 22.87 -9.47
N LEU A 36 -10.51 23.17 -10.55
CA LEU A 36 -10.45 22.25 -11.70
C LEU A 36 -9.71 20.96 -11.33
N ASP A 37 -9.99 19.88 -12.06
CA ASP A 37 -9.47 18.53 -11.81
C ASP A 37 -8.32 18.18 -12.77
N LEU A 38 -8.28 18.79 -13.96
CA LEU A 38 -7.39 18.42 -15.06
C LEU A 38 -6.77 19.67 -15.72
N VAL A 39 -5.48 19.61 -16.06
CA VAL A 39 -4.82 20.61 -16.90
C VAL A 39 -4.17 19.93 -18.10
N THR A 40 -4.48 20.42 -19.29
CA THR A 40 -3.99 19.84 -20.55
C THR A 40 -3.22 20.83 -21.41
N PHE A 41 -2.32 20.30 -22.23
CA PHE A 41 -1.44 21.09 -23.11
C PHE A 41 -1.38 20.54 -24.52
N GLN A 42 -1.05 21.40 -25.49
CA GLN A 42 -0.94 20.98 -26.88
C GLN A 42 0.43 20.32 -27.11
N ASP A 43 0.43 19.06 -27.58
CA ASP A 43 1.68 18.39 -27.96
C ASP A 43 1.91 18.50 -29.47
N HIS A 44 2.38 19.67 -29.91
CA HIS A 44 2.84 19.90 -31.28
C HIS A 44 4.35 20.23 -31.26
N PRO A 45 5.24 19.22 -31.21
CA PRO A 45 6.69 19.44 -31.09
C PRO A 45 7.32 20.28 -32.22
N TYR A 46 6.64 20.36 -33.36
CA TYR A 46 7.04 21.15 -34.53
C TYR A 46 6.59 22.61 -34.48
N GLN A 47 5.86 23.05 -33.45
CA GLN A 47 5.46 24.44 -33.29
C GLN A 47 6.53 25.21 -32.50
N PRO A 48 7.36 26.06 -33.13
CA PRO A 48 8.47 26.74 -32.45
C PRO A 48 8.05 27.72 -31.36
N ALA A 49 6.79 28.13 -31.31
CA ALA A 49 6.27 28.99 -30.24
C ALA A 49 5.87 28.22 -28.97
N HIS A 50 5.92 26.88 -29.00
CA HIS A 50 5.45 26.04 -27.90
C HIS A 50 6.61 25.40 -27.13
N LEU A 51 6.41 25.22 -25.83
CA LEU A 51 7.24 24.36 -24.98
C LEU A 51 6.96 22.88 -25.32
N ASP A 52 7.94 22.00 -25.09
CA ASP A 52 7.68 20.57 -25.10
C ASP A 52 6.73 20.19 -23.96
N ALA A 53 5.64 19.51 -24.31
CA ALA A 53 4.55 19.22 -23.38
C ALA A 53 5.00 18.38 -22.18
N TRP A 54 5.89 17.39 -22.38
CA TRP A 54 6.33 16.50 -21.30
C TRP A 54 7.28 17.18 -20.33
N THR A 55 8.16 18.03 -20.85
CA THR A 55 9.03 18.89 -20.03
C THR A 55 8.20 19.84 -19.17
N LEU A 56 7.21 20.51 -19.77
CA LEU A 56 6.30 21.41 -19.06
C LEU A 56 5.47 20.68 -18.01
N MET A 57 4.83 19.57 -18.35
CA MET A 57 4.04 18.76 -17.42
C MET A 57 4.88 18.27 -16.25
N SER A 58 6.13 17.85 -16.47
CA SER A 58 7.02 17.41 -15.40
C SER A 58 7.29 18.53 -14.39
N TRP A 59 7.50 19.75 -14.87
CA TRP A 59 7.70 20.92 -14.02
C TRP A 59 6.44 21.29 -13.22
N ILE A 60 5.26 21.22 -13.86
CA ILE A 60 3.97 21.53 -13.22
C ILE A 60 3.58 20.45 -12.20
N ALA A 61 3.84 19.17 -12.49
CA ALA A 61 3.57 18.06 -11.58
C ALA A 61 4.27 18.25 -10.23
N ALA A 62 5.52 18.74 -10.25
CA ALA A 62 6.30 19.02 -9.05
C ALA A 62 5.82 20.24 -8.25
N ARG A 63 4.88 21.03 -8.80
CA ARG A 63 4.39 22.29 -8.22
C ARG A 63 2.90 22.24 -7.86
N THR A 64 2.21 21.18 -8.23
CA THR A 64 0.77 20.93 -8.01
C THR A 64 0.60 19.70 -7.14
N GLU A 65 -0.54 19.59 -6.46
CA GLU A 65 -0.79 18.51 -5.50
C GLU A 65 -2.00 17.64 -5.86
N ARG A 66 -2.98 18.20 -6.57
CA ARG A 66 -4.30 17.60 -6.80
C ARG A 66 -4.62 17.43 -8.28
N VAL A 67 -4.30 18.40 -9.13
CA VAL A 67 -4.72 18.33 -10.54
C VAL A 67 -4.02 17.21 -11.30
N HIS A 68 -4.79 16.55 -12.16
CA HIS A 68 -4.30 15.66 -13.19
C HIS A 68 -3.68 16.45 -14.34
N LEU A 69 -2.69 15.86 -15.02
CA LEU A 69 -1.99 16.46 -16.14
C LEU A 69 -2.00 15.53 -17.35
N SER A 70 -2.28 16.08 -18.53
CA SER A 70 -2.19 15.35 -19.81
C SER A 70 -1.67 16.24 -20.92
N ALA A 71 -0.90 15.68 -21.84
CA ALA A 71 -0.89 16.23 -23.19
C ALA A 71 -2.30 16.00 -23.76
N ASN A 72 -3.02 17.06 -24.16
CA ASN A 72 -4.42 16.97 -24.59
C ASN A 72 -4.58 15.86 -25.63
N VAL A 73 -3.69 15.85 -26.63
CA VAL A 73 -3.46 14.71 -27.50
C VAL A 73 -1.97 14.62 -27.84
N THR A 74 -1.28 13.60 -27.33
CA THR A 74 0.14 13.34 -27.60
C THR A 74 0.39 13.00 -29.08
N ASN A 75 1.40 13.60 -29.68
CA ASN A 75 1.81 13.31 -31.06
C ASN A 75 2.62 12.01 -31.12
N LEU A 76 1.94 10.87 -31.25
CA LEU A 76 2.58 9.56 -31.29
C LEU A 76 3.65 9.41 -32.40
N PRO A 77 3.46 9.92 -33.64
CA PRO A 77 4.46 9.73 -34.69
C PRO A 77 5.88 10.24 -34.38
N LEU A 78 6.02 11.17 -33.42
CA LEU A 78 7.30 11.70 -32.96
C LEU A 78 7.76 11.10 -31.61
N ARG A 79 7.06 10.09 -31.08
CA ARG A 79 7.35 9.48 -29.79
C ARG A 79 7.38 7.96 -29.91
N ASN A 80 8.48 7.33 -29.46
CA ASN A 80 8.55 5.87 -29.40
C ASN A 80 7.56 5.33 -28.34
N PRO A 81 6.68 4.36 -28.65
CA PRO A 81 5.67 3.89 -27.70
C PRO A 81 6.23 3.32 -26.40
N ALA A 82 7.34 2.57 -26.45
CA ALA A 82 7.94 1.98 -25.25
C ALA A 82 8.62 3.04 -24.37
N VAL A 83 9.21 4.06 -24.98
CA VAL A 83 9.78 5.20 -24.24
C VAL A 83 8.67 6.05 -23.64
N LEU A 84 7.62 6.34 -24.41
CA LEU A 84 6.44 7.07 -23.94
C LEU A 84 5.81 6.37 -22.73
N ALA A 85 5.62 5.05 -22.78
CA ALA A 85 5.09 4.28 -21.67
C ALA A 85 5.93 4.46 -20.39
N ARG A 86 7.27 4.44 -20.50
CA ARG A 86 8.17 4.66 -19.36
C ARG A 86 8.10 6.09 -18.84
N SER A 87 8.02 7.08 -19.73
CA SER A 87 7.88 8.49 -19.35
C SER A 87 6.57 8.74 -18.60
N VAL A 88 5.46 8.19 -19.10
CA VAL A 88 4.15 8.28 -18.44
C VAL A 88 4.21 7.64 -17.05
N ALA A 89 4.66 6.38 -16.96
CA ALA A 89 4.73 5.69 -15.68
C ALA A 89 5.68 6.38 -14.68
N GLY A 90 6.81 6.88 -15.15
CA GLY A 90 7.76 7.62 -14.32
C GLY A 90 7.16 8.91 -13.76
N LEU A 91 6.51 9.71 -14.61
CA LEU A 91 5.88 10.95 -14.16
C LEU A 91 4.65 10.68 -13.28
N ASP A 92 3.91 9.60 -13.55
CA ASP A 92 2.78 9.17 -12.73
C ASP A 92 3.22 8.78 -11.31
N LEU A 93 4.31 8.01 -11.20
CA LEU A 93 4.92 7.67 -9.91
C LEU A 93 5.42 8.92 -9.15
N LEU A 94 6.04 9.87 -9.86
CA LEU A 94 6.56 11.10 -9.25
C LEU A 94 5.45 12.06 -8.81
N SER A 95 4.33 12.08 -9.52
CA SER A 95 3.18 12.95 -9.22
C SER A 95 2.20 12.35 -8.22
N GLY A 96 2.32 11.06 -7.91
CA GLY A 96 1.40 10.36 -7.00
C GLY A 96 0.12 9.88 -7.67
N GLY A 97 0.15 9.56 -8.98
CA GLY A 97 -0.99 9.01 -9.70
C GLY A 97 -1.84 10.05 -10.45
N ARG A 98 -1.23 11.15 -10.91
CA ARG A 98 -1.95 12.31 -11.50
C ARG A 98 -1.71 12.49 -13.00
N ILE A 99 -1.23 11.47 -13.72
CA ILE A 99 -0.93 11.60 -15.16
C ILE A 99 -1.91 10.81 -16.01
N ASP A 100 -2.59 11.49 -16.92
CA ASP A 100 -3.43 10.87 -17.93
C ASP A 100 -2.74 10.90 -19.32
N LEU A 101 -3.11 9.98 -20.21
CA LEU A 101 -2.51 9.89 -21.55
C LEU A 101 -3.53 10.15 -22.66
N GLY A 102 -3.67 11.42 -23.06
CA GLY A 102 -4.21 11.76 -24.37
C GLY A 102 -3.26 11.33 -25.49
N LEU A 103 -3.73 10.58 -26.48
CA LEU A 103 -2.91 9.98 -27.55
C LEU A 103 -3.56 10.12 -28.94
N GLY A 104 -2.78 10.54 -29.93
CA GLY A 104 -3.27 10.76 -31.30
C GLY A 104 -2.40 10.12 -32.37
N ALA A 105 -3.02 9.77 -33.49
CA ALA A 105 -2.34 9.17 -34.64
C ALA A 105 -1.46 10.16 -35.44
N GLY A 106 -1.53 11.46 -35.12
CA GLY A 106 -0.90 12.57 -35.86
C GLY A 106 -1.82 13.18 -36.92
N ALA A 107 -1.75 14.51 -37.07
CA ALA A 107 -2.58 15.27 -38.01
C ALA A 107 -1.76 16.08 -39.04
N PHE A 108 -0.60 16.60 -38.65
CA PHE A 108 0.21 17.51 -39.47
C PHE A 108 1.42 16.79 -40.10
N TRP A 109 1.15 15.88 -41.04
CA TRP A 109 2.14 14.94 -41.59
C TRP A 109 3.37 15.59 -42.24
N GLN A 110 3.22 16.76 -42.86
CA GLN A 110 4.38 17.47 -43.43
C GLN A 110 5.36 17.90 -42.33
N ALA A 111 4.85 18.46 -41.23
CA ALA A 111 5.67 18.90 -40.10
C ALA A 111 6.24 17.71 -39.31
N ILE A 112 5.45 16.65 -39.14
CA ILE A 112 5.89 15.38 -38.55
C ILE A 112 7.05 14.79 -39.36
N GLY A 113 6.91 14.71 -40.69
CA GLY A 113 7.94 14.21 -41.58
C GLY A 113 9.23 15.05 -41.55
N ALA A 114 9.08 16.38 -41.49
CA ALA A 114 10.22 17.30 -41.37
C ALA A 114 11.04 17.09 -40.09
N MET A 115 10.41 16.60 -39.01
CA MET A 115 11.06 16.25 -37.75
C MET A 115 11.49 14.77 -37.67
N GLY A 116 11.48 14.04 -38.78
CA GLY A 116 11.93 12.65 -38.86
C GLY A 116 10.88 11.59 -38.52
N GLY A 117 9.63 11.98 -38.33
CA GLY A 117 8.52 11.05 -38.16
C GLY A 117 8.20 10.31 -39.46
N ARG A 118 7.82 9.03 -39.36
CA ARG A 118 7.38 8.25 -40.53
C ARG A 118 6.05 8.80 -41.04
N VAL A 119 6.00 9.23 -42.30
CA VAL A 119 4.76 9.69 -42.94
C VAL A 119 3.89 8.48 -43.27
N LEU A 120 2.67 8.45 -42.74
CA LEU A 120 1.73 7.33 -42.88
C LEU A 120 0.46 7.80 -43.58
N THR A 121 -0.19 6.90 -44.32
CA THR A 121 -1.57 7.11 -44.77
C THR A 121 -2.53 7.10 -43.58
N PRO A 122 -3.75 7.64 -43.72
CA PRO A 122 -4.74 7.63 -42.64
C PRO A 122 -5.08 6.23 -42.11
N GLY A 123 -5.07 5.19 -42.94
CA GLY A 123 -5.34 3.83 -42.48
C GLY A 123 -4.17 3.21 -41.71
N GLU A 124 -2.94 3.49 -42.17
CA GLU A 124 -1.72 3.05 -41.53
C GLU A 124 -1.52 3.74 -40.17
N SER A 125 -1.82 5.03 -40.05
CA SER A 125 -1.66 5.76 -38.79
C SER A 125 -2.58 5.23 -37.68
N VAL A 126 -3.81 4.83 -38.01
CA VAL A 126 -4.73 4.17 -37.06
C VAL A 126 -4.17 2.81 -36.63
N THR A 127 -3.59 2.06 -37.57
CA THR A 127 -2.99 0.74 -37.28
C THR A 127 -1.77 0.89 -36.39
N ALA A 128 -0.88 1.84 -36.70
CA ALA A 128 0.27 2.18 -35.87
C ALA A 128 -0.14 2.61 -34.45
N LEU A 129 -1.17 3.46 -34.32
CA LEU A 129 -1.71 3.84 -33.02
C LEU A 129 -2.20 2.63 -32.21
N GLY A 130 -2.91 1.70 -32.85
CA GLY A 130 -3.37 0.47 -32.21
C GLY A 130 -2.21 -0.43 -31.71
N GLU A 131 -1.12 -0.54 -32.47
CA GLU A 131 0.09 -1.26 -32.07
C GLU A 131 0.83 -0.56 -30.93
N ALA A 132 0.87 0.78 -30.95
CA ALA A 132 1.49 1.57 -29.89
C ALA A 132 0.77 1.38 -28.55
N ILE A 133 -0.56 1.35 -28.54
CA ILE A 133 -1.36 1.10 -27.32
C ILE A 133 -1.01 -0.27 -26.73
N ASP A 134 -0.83 -1.30 -27.56
CA ASP A 134 -0.44 -2.65 -27.08
C ASP A 134 0.94 -2.63 -26.42
N ILE A 135 1.90 -1.91 -27.01
CA ILE A 135 3.23 -1.76 -26.44
C ILE A 135 3.16 -0.98 -25.12
N ILE A 136 2.40 0.12 -25.07
CA ILE A 136 2.27 0.95 -23.87
C ILE A 136 1.70 0.14 -22.70
N ARG A 137 0.54 -0.51 -22.89
CA ARG A 137 -0.07 -1.38 -21.88
C ARG A 137 0.83 -2.57 -21.54
N GLY A 138 1.51 -3.13 -22.54
CA GLY A 138 2.45 -4.22 -22.36
C GLY A 138 3.65 -3.85 -21.49
N ILE A 139 4.19 -2.64 -21.61
CA ILE A 139 5.25 -2.15 -20.74
C ILE A 139 4.72 -1.91 -19.31
N TRP A 140 3.50 -1.39 -19.14
CA TRP A 140 2.91 -1.14 -17.82
C TRP A 140 2.49 -2.39 -17.03
N ALA A 141 2.31 -3.53 -17.70
CA ALA A 141 2.03 -4.83 -17.08
C ALA A 141 3.29 -5.41 -16.41
N ALA A 142 3.82 -4.72 -15.39
CA ALA A 142 5.09 -5.06 -14.74
C ALA A 142 5.01 -6.29 -13.82
N ASP A 143 3.80 -6.76 -13.52
CA ASP A 143 3.50 -8.01 -12.81
C ASP A 143 3.86 -9.25 -13.66
N ASP A 144 3.72 -9.16 -14.98
CA ASP A 144 4.20 -10.19 -15.90
C ASP A 144 5.73 -10.15 -16.04
N ARG A 145 6.41 -11.19 -15.57
CA ARG A 145 7.88 -11.27 -15.63
C ARG A 145 8.39 -11.73 -17.00
N THR A 146 7.51 -12.10 -17.93
CA THR A 146 7.92 -12.49 -19.28
C THR A 146 8.33 -11.28 -20.13
N PRO A 147 9.35 -11.42 -20.99
CA PRO A 147 9.72 -10.34 -21.90
C PRO A 147 8.58 -10.00 -22.86
N LEU A 148 8.29 -8.71 -23.01
CA LEU A 148 7.27 -8.22 -23.95
C LEU A 148 7.73 -8.49 -25.39
N ARG A 149 6.84 -9.15 -26.16
CA ARG A 149 7.02 -9.44 -27.58
C ARG A 149 5.80 -9.02 -28.38
N ILE A 150 5.90 -7.90 -29.09
CA ILE A 150 4.90 -7.38 -30.03
C ILE A 150 5.63 -7.09 -31.35
N ARG A 151 5.17 -7.70 -32.45
CA ARG A 151 5.75 -7.54 -33.79
C ARG A 151 4.72 -6.92 -34.73
N GLY A 152 4.45 -5.64 -34.53
CA GLY A 152 3.56 -4.86 -35.39
C GLY A 152 4.22 -4.44 -36.71
N ALA A 153 3.42 -3.93 -37.64
CA ALA A 153 3.87 -3.41 -38.93
C ALA A 153 4.58 -2.05 -38.82
N PHE A 154 4.28 -1.28 -37.77
CA PHE A 154 4.81 0.06 -37.53
C PHE A 154 5.59 0.16 -36.23
N HIS A 155 5.20 -0.59 -35.20
CA HIS A 155 5.90 -0.64 -33.93
C HIS A 155 6.23 -2.08 -33.49
N THR A 156 7.42 -2.25 -32.93
CA THR A 156 7.91 -3.52 -32.42
C THR A 156 8.50 -3.36 -31.02
N ALA A 157 8.30 -4.37 -30.19
CA ALA A 157 9.01 -4.61 -28.95
C ALA A 157 9.36 -6.10 -28.95
N ASP A 158 10.65 -6.47 -29.10
CA ASP A 158 11.06 -7.87 -29.15
C ASP A 158 12.03 -8.16 -27.99
N GLY A 159 11.48 -8.68 -26.89
CA GLY A 159 12.26 -8.97 -25.68
C GLY A 159 12.41 -7.76 -24.74
N ALA A 160 11.54 -6.75 -24.86
CA ALA A 160 11.57 -5.60 -23.97
C ALA A 160 11.22 -6.02 -22.53
N LYS A 161 12.00 -5.57 -21.55
CA LYS A 161 11.62 -5.71 -20.14
C LYS A 161 10.43 -4.80 -19.85
N ARG A 162 9.46 -5.33 -19.11
CA ARG A 162 8.30 -4.57 -18.63
C ARG A 162 8.70 -3.68 -17.45
N GLY A 163 7.85 -2.72 -17.14
CA GLY A 163 8.00 -1.77 -16.05
C GLY A 163 8.80 -0.51 -16.40
N PRO A 164 8.71 0.55 -15.57
CA PRO A 164 7.90 0.59 -14.35
C PRO A 164 6.39 0.59 -14.64
N ALA A 165 5.60 0.05 -13.72
CA ALA A 165 4.16 0.24 -13.74
C ALA A 165 3.83 1.66 -13.22
N PRO A 166 2.81 2.34 -13.77
CA PRO A 166 2.31 3.60 -13.20
C PRO A 166 1.73 3.38 -11.79
N ALA A 167 1.59 4.47 -11.03
CA ALA A 167 1.01 4.46 -9.69
C ALA A 167 -0.50 4.16 -9.71
N HIS A 168 -1.19 4.57 -10.77
CA HIS A 168 -2.62 4.29 -10.98
C HIS A 168 -2.90 3.73 -12.39
N ASP A 169 -4.16 3.37 -12.64
CA ASP A 169 -4.63 2.96 -13.97
C ASP A 169 -4.72 4.16 -14.93
N VAL A 170 -3.57 4.57 -15.47
CA VAL A 170 -3.45 5.69 -16.41
C VAL A 170 -4.37 5.46 -17.62
N PRO A 171 -5.39 6.30 -17.84
CA PRO A 171 -6.29 6.13 -18.96
C PRO A 171 -5.62 6.57 -20.27
N ILE A 172 -5.97 5.88 -21.36
CA ILE A 172 -5.57 6.25 -22.73
C ILE A 172 -6.78 6.86 -23.45
N TRP A 173 -6.79 8.19 -23.55
CA TRP A 173 -7.82 8.93 -24.28
C TRP A 173 -7.40 9.14 -25.73
N LEU A 174 -8.31 8.90 -26.67
CA LEU A 174 -8.01 9.04 -28.09
C LEU A 174 -8.77 10.21 -28.72
N GLY A 175 -8.01 11.08 -29.39
CA GLY A 175 -8.57 12.12 -30.26
C GLY A 175 -9.07 11.51 -31.56
N ALA A 176 -10.39 11.35 -31.71
CA ALA A 176 -11.00 10.63 -32.83
C ALA A 176 -12.18 11.39 -33.44
N TYR A 177 -12.25 11.39 -34.78
CA TYR A 177 -13.35 12.04 -35.53
C TYR A 177 -13.94 11.17 -36.64
N LYS A 178 -13.29 10.05 -37.01
CA LYS A 178 -13.71 9.24 -38.16
C LYS A 178 -14.05 7.81 -37.71
N PRO A 179 -14.99 7.11 -38.36
CA PRO A 179 -15.48 5.81 -37.91
C PRO A 179 -14.37 4.79 -37.60
N ARG A 180 -13.32 4.70 -38.42
CA ARG A 180 -12.20 3.79 -38.17
C ARG A 180 -11.46 4.09 -36.85
N MET A 181 -11.30 5.37 -36.49
CA MET A 181 -10.72 5.77 -35.21
C MET A 181 -11.68 5.51 -34.05
N LEU A 182 -12.98 5.75 -34.23
CA LEU A 182 -14.00 5.46 -33.20
C LEU A 182 -14.05 3.96 -32.85
N ARG A 183 -13.92 3.08 -33.85
CA ARG A 183 -13.74 1.63 -33.61
C ARG A 183 -12.49 1.30 -32.79
N LEU A 184 -11.40 2.04 -33.01
CA LEU A 184 -10.19 1.87 -32.20
C LEU A 184 -10.41 2.36 -30.76
N VAL A 185 -11.16 3.45 -30.55
CA VAL A 185 -11.59 3.88 -29.21
C VAL A 185 -12.33 2.75 -28.52
N ALA A 186 -13.34 2.19 -29.19
CA ALA A 186 -14.14 1.08 -28.66
C ALA A 186 -13.28 -0.13 -28.28
N ALA A 187 -12.35 -0.52 -29.14
CA ALA A 187 -11.52 -1.71 -28.92
C ALA A 187 -10.42 -1.51 -27.86
N LYS A 188 -9.81 -0.32 -27.75
CA LYS A 188 -8.56 -0.14 -26.99
C LYS A 188 -8.46 1.13 -26.13
N GLY A 189 -9.32 2.12 -26.36
CA GLY A 189 -9.32 3.37 -25.62
C GLY A 189 -10.07 3.28 -24.30
N ASP A 190 -9.67 4.13 -23.36
CA ASP A 190 -10.38 4.36 -22.09
C ASP A 190 -11.20 5.66 -22.15
N GLY A 191 -11.02 6.47 -23.20
CA GLY A 191 -11.85 7.65 -23.42
C GLY A 191 -11.82 8.17 -24.85
N TRP A 192 -12.89 8.88 -25.23
CA TRP A 192 -13.02 9.59 -26.50
C TRP A 192 -12.92 11.09 -26.27
N LEU A 193 -11.98 11.77 -26.94
CA LEU A 193 -11.71 13.20 -26.75
C LEU A 193 -11.79 14.00 -28.06
N PRO A 194 -13.00 14.31 -28.56
CA PRO A 194 -13.21 15.28 -29.64
C PRO A 194 -13.08 16.74 -29.17
N SER A 195 -13.02 17.65 -30.15
CA SER A 195 -13.24 19.08 -29.96
C SER A 195 -14.56 19.53 -30.57
N TRP A 196 -15.36 20.25 -29.79
CA TRP A 196 -16.68 20.74 -30.19
C TRP A 196 -16.67 21.45 -31.55
N SER A 197 -15.71 22.36 -31.75
CA SER A 197 -15.58 23.16 -32.98
C SER A 197 -15.19 22.36 -34.23
N MET A 198 -14.64 21.16 -34.06
CA MET A 198 -14.21 20.29 -35.17
C MET A 198 -15.21 19.16 -35.45
N LEU A 199 -16.21 18.99 -34.58
CA LEU A 199 -17.21 17.96 -34.70
C LEU A 199 -18.23 18.36 -35.77
N LYS A 200 -18.29 17.61 -36.87
CA LYS A 200 -19.19 17.88 -38.01
C LYS A 200 -20.01 16.64 -38.35
N SER A 201 -19.32 15.56 -38.72
CA SER A 201 -19.90 14.26 -38.95
C SER A 201 -18.81 13.19 -38.71
N PRO A 202 -19.10 12.17 -37.88
CA PRO A 202 -20.32 11.96 -37.11
C PRO A 202 -20.53 13.03 -36.02
N SER A 203 -21.79 13.26 -35.64
CA SER A 203 -22.21 13.99 -34.43
C SER A 203 -21.80 13.23 -33.15
N LEU A 204 -22.01 13.82 -31.96
CA LEU A 204 -21.71 13.16 -30.69
C LEU A 204 -22.54 11.88 -30.55
N ALA A 205 -23.86 11.97 -30.75
CA ALA A 205 -24.77 10.84 -30.75
C ALA A 205 -24.37 9.73 -31.75
N GLU A 206 -24.04 10.08 -33.00
CA GLU A 206 -23.59 9.10 -34.00
C GLU A 206 -22.24 8.48 -33.62
N GLY A 207 -21.32 9.26 -33.07
CA GLY A 207 -20.02 8.77 -32.61
C GLY A 207 -20.13 7.82 -31.43
N ASN A 208 -20.99 8.16 -30.46
CA ASN A 208 -21.36 7.31 -29.34
C ASN A 208 -21.95 5.98 -29.81
N ALA A 209 -22.90 6.01 -30.75
CA ALA A 209 -23.51 4.79 -31.28
C ALA A 209 -22.46 3.84 -31.89
N ILE A 210 -21.49 4.38 -32.64
CA ILE A 210 -20.37 3.58 -33.19
C ILE A 210 -19.51 3.01 -32.06
N ILE A 211 -19.16 3.83 -31.07
CA ILE A 211 -18.31 3.36 -29.96
C ILE A 211 -19.01 2.27 -29.16
N ASP A 212 -20.29 2.45 -28.83
CA ASP A 212 -21.06 1.55 -27.99
C ASP A 212 -21.28 0.19 -28.66
N GLU A 213 -21.70 0.19 -29.94
CA GLU A 213 -21.89 -1.03 -30.73
C GLU A 213 -20.59 -1.82 -30.83
N GLU A 214 -19.49 -1.13 -31.12
CA GLU A 214 -18.19 -1.77 -31.30
C GLU A 214 -17.59 -2.20 -29.95
N ALA A 215 -17.83 -1.47 -28.86
CA ALA A 215 -17.37 -1.87 -27.52
C ALA A 215 -18.06 -3.17 -27.09
N ALA A 216 -19.38 -3.24 -27.28
CA ALA A 216 -20.16 -4.45 -27.02
C ALA A 216 -19.68 -5.63 -27.89
N ALA A 217 -19.37 -5.39 -29.18
CA ALA A 217 -18.82 -6.41 -30.07
C ALA A 217 -17.45 -6.95 -29.62
N HIS A 218 -16.68 -6.16 -28.85
CA HIS A 218 -15.42 -6.56 -28.23
C HIS A 218 -15.59 -7.09 -26.79
N GLY A 219 -16.84 -7.26 -26.32
CA GLY A 219 -17.12 -7.75 -24.97
C GLY A 219 -16.82 -6.73 -23.86
N ARG A 220 -16.75 -5.44 -24.20
CA ARG A 220 -16.59 -4.34 -23.25
C ARG A 220 -17.92 -3.68 -22.95
N ASP A 221 -18.09 -3.24 -21.71
CA ASP A 221 -19.21 -2.35 -21.38
C ASP A 221 -18.91 -0.95 -21.96
N PRO A 222 -19.82 -0.31 -22.71
CA PRO A 222 -19.61 1.05 -23.22
C PRO A 222 -19.28 2.08 -22.14
N ARG A 223 -19.74 1.84 -20.91
CA ARG A 223 -19.44 2.67 -19.73
C ARG A 223 -18.00 2.52 -19.24
N GLU A 224 -17.19 1.60 -19.78
CA GLU A 224 -15.74 1.59 -19.53
C GLU A 224 -14.99 2.72 -20.26
N ILE A 225 -15.64 3.38 -21.21
CA ILE A 225 -15.03 4.38 -22.08
C ILE A 225 -15.59 5.74 -21.69
N THR A 226 -14.77 6.65 -21.19
CA THR A 226 -15.21 8.00 -20.81
C THR A 226 -15.49 8.84 -22.06
N ARG A 227 -16.47 9.74 -21.99
CA ARG A 227 -16.74 10.73 -23.05
C ARG A 227 -16.24 12.09 -22.61
N LEU A 228 -15.21 12.58 -23.28
CA LEU A 228 -14.58 13.85 -23.01
C LEU A 228 -14.92 14.86 -24.13
N LEU A 229 -14.82 16.15 -23.86
CA LEU A 229 -15.06 17.18 -24.87
C LEU A 229 -14.18 18.42 -24.63
N ASN A 230 -13.39 18.77 -25.64
CA ASN A 230 -12.75 20.08 -25.68
C ASN A 230 -13.79 21.14 -26.10
N ILE A 231 -13.99 22.13 -25.24
CA ILE A 231 -14.87 23.29 -25.48
C ILE A 231 -14.03 24.58 -25.53
N ASN A 232 -14.53 25.58 -26.25
CA ASN A 232 -13.90 26.91 -26.31
C ASN A 232 -15.01 27.95 -26.22
N GLY A 233 -14.76 29.04 -25.51
CA GLY A 233 -15.77 30.04 -25.26
C GLY A 233 -15.30 31.15 -24.33
N ALA A 234 -16.17 32.12 -24.11
CA ALA A 234 -15.99 33.19 -23.13
C ALA A 234 -17.31 33.47 -22.44
N PHE A 235 -17.28 33.89 -21.18
CA PHE A 235 -18.50 34.32 -20.50
C PHE A 235 -18.91 35.71 -20.97
N GLY A 236 -20.19 35.86 -21.29
CA GLY A 236 -20.72 37.08 -21.88
C GLY A 236 -22.23 37.16 -21.81
N THR A 237 -22.84 37.95 -22.69
CA THR A 237 -24.29 38.14 -22.77
C THR A 237 -24.90 37.57 -24.06
N SER A 238 -24.10 36.87 -24.88
CA SER A 238 -24.56 36.30 -26.14
C SER A 238 -25.40 35.05 -25.92
N ALA A 239 -26.39 34.83 -26.78
CA ALA A 239 -27.15 33.58 -26.81
C ALA A 239 -26.42 32.44 -27.57
N GLU A 240 -25.28 32.74 -28.19
CA GLU A 240 -24.47 31.72 -28.88
C GLU A 240 -23.90 30.69 -27.88
N PRO A 241 -23.80 29.40 -28.26
CA PRO A 241 -23.22 28.37 -27.41
C PRO A 241 -21.82 28.76 -26.92
N PHE A 242 -21.60 28.62 -25.61
CA PHE A 242 -20.33 28.97 -24.95
C PHE A 242 -19.92 30.45 -25.08
N GLN A 243 -20.87 31.38 -25.27
CA GLN A 243 -20.63 32.84 -25.33
C GLN A 243 -21.54 33.64 -24.39
N GLY A 244 -22.33 32.95 -23.55
CA GLY A 244 -23.32 33.52 -22.66
C GLY A 244 -22.94 33.49 -21.17
N PRO A 245 -23.88 33.80 -20.27
CA PRO A 245 -23.64 33.77 -18.83
C PRO A 245 -23.48 32.34 -18.31
N PRO A 246 -22.92 32.14 -17.10
CA PRO A 246 -22.68 30.82 -16.51
C PRO A 246 -23.90 29.90 -16.48
N ALA A 247 -25.09 30.43 -16.16
CA ALA A 247 -26.34 29.66 -16.16
C ALA A 247 -26.64 29.00 -17.51
N GLN A 248 -26.39 29.71 -18.62
CA GLN A 248 -26.58 29.15 -19.97
C GLN A 248 -25.56 28.04 -20.26
N TRP A 249 -24.34 28.16 -19.76
CA TRP A 249 -23.34 27.10 -19.88
C TRP A 249 -23.78 25.86 -19.11
N ILE A 250 -24.29 26.01 -17.89
CA ILE A 250 -24.78 24.91 -17.06
C ILE A 250 -25.91 24.16 -17.80
N ASP A 251 -26.90 24.87 -18.35
CA ASP A 251 -28.01 24.25 -19.10
C ASP A 251 -27.55 23.50 -20.35
N LEU A 252 -26.57 24.04 -21.07
CA LEU A 252 -26.00 23.38 -22.25
C LEU A 252 -25.19 22.15 -21.86
N LEU A 253 -24.30 22.28 -20.89
CA LEU A 253 -23.45 21.19 -20.45
C LEU A 253 -24.25 20.06 -19.81
N LEU A 254 -25.31 20.38 -19.04
CA LEU A 254 -26.21 19.38 -18.45
C LEU A 254 -26.88 18.53 -19.53
N ARG A 255 -27.32 19.13 -20.64
CA ARG A 255 -27.84 18.36 -21.77
C ARG A 255 -26.77 17.45 -22.37
N LEU A 256 -25.54 17.93 -22.56
CA LEU A 256 -24.44 17.08 -23.05
C LEU A 256 -24.10 15.92 -22.08
N VAL A 257 -24.28 16.13 -20.77
CA VAL A 257 -24.13 15.06 -19.77
C VAL A 257 -25.23 14.01 -19.93
N LEU A 258 -26.50 14.43 -19.98
CA LEU A 258 -27.65 13.52 -19.92
C LEU A 258 -27.98 12.87 -21.27
N GLU A 259 -27.80 13.60 -22.37
CA GLU A 259 -28.20 13.18 -23.72
C GLU A 259 -27.03 12.62 -24.55
N ASP A 260 -25.81 13.12 -24.34
CA ASP A 260 -24.61 12.68 -25.06
C ASP A 260 -23.59 11.94 -24.18
N GLY A 261 -23.84 11.85 -22.87
CA GLY A 261 -23.01 11.11 -21.92
C GLY A 261 -21.63 11.73 -21.67
N VAL A 262 -21.43 12.99 -22.03
CA VAL A 262 -20.15 13.70 -21.82
C VAL A 262 -19.95 13.93 -20.33
N SER A 263 -18.82 13.47 -19.80
CA SER A 263 -18.50 13.61 -18.37
C SER A 263 -17.22 14.37 -18.10
N THR A 264 -16.37 14.59 -19.10
CA THR A 264 -15.18 15.43 -18.95
C THR A 264 -15.23 16.62 -19.89
N PHE A 265 -15.19 17.83 -19.33
CA PHE A 265 -15.18 19.08 -20.10
C PHE A 265 -13.84 19.77 -19.95
N VAL A 266 -13.14 19.98 -21.06
CA VAL A 266 -11.84 20.65 -21.09
C VAL A 266 -11.97 21.99 -21.80
N LEU A 267 -11.87 23.08 -21.04
CA LEU A 267 -12.03 24.44 -21.55
C LEU A 267 -10.71 25.00 -22.09
N GLY A 268 -10.66 25.27 -23.39
CA GLY A 268 -9.58 26.03 -24.02
C GLY A 268 -9.66 27.51 -23.66
N SER A 269 -8.87 27.94 -22.69
CA SER A 269 -8.71 29.35 -22.31
C SER A 269 -7.42 29.59 -21.53
N ASP A 270 -6.74 30.69 -21.85
CA ASP A 270 -5.61 31.22 -21.08
C ASP A 270 -6.02 32.36 -20.12
N ASP A 271 -7.29 32.75 -20.12
CA ASP A 271 -7.82 33.86 -19.33
C ASP A 271 -8.16 33.41 -17.89
N PRO A 272 -7.48 33.95 -16.85
CA PRO A 272 -7.71 33.53 -15.47
C PRO A 272 -9.13 33.78 -14.95
N GLY A 273 -9.80 34.82 -15.44
CA GLY A 273 -11.18 35.15 -15.06
C GLY A 273 -12.17 34.11 -15.58
N THR A 274 -12.02 33.73 -16.84
CA THR A 274 -12.80 32.66 -17.47
C THR A 274 -12.58 31.33 -16.76
N LEU A 275 -11.33 30.97 -16.44
CA LEU A 275 -11.04 29.74 -15.70
C LEU A 275 -11.65 29.75 -14.29
N ALA A 276 -11.65 30.88 -13.60
CA ALA A 276 -12.25 31.03 -12.27
C ALA A 276 -13.76 30.79 -12.32
N VAL A 277 -14.48 31.46 -13.22
CA VAL A 277 -15.94 31.26 -13.38
C VAL A 277 -16.25 29.79 -13.76
N PHE A 278 -15.45 29.18 -14.62
CA PHE A 278 -15.67 27.78 -15.00
C PHE A 278 -15.47 26.81 -13.83
N GLY A 279 -14.43 26.99 -13.01
CA GLY A 279 -14.12 26.11 -11.89
C GLY A 279 -14.95 26.36 -10.63
N GLU A 280 -15.22 27.62 -10.29
CA GLU A 280 -15.85 28.01 -9.02
C GLU A 280 -17.38 28.13 -9.11
N GLU A 281 -17.93 28.37 -10.30
CA GLU A 281 -19.37 28.53 -10.52
C GLU A 281 -19.96 27.40 -11.37
N VAL A 282 -19.47 27.21 -12.59
CA VAL A 282 -20.07 26.26 -13.54
C VAL A 282 -19.88 24.80 -13.10
N ALA A 283 -18.65 24.40 -12.75
CA ALA A 283 -18.33 23.03 -12.38
C ALA A 283 -19.13 22.50 -11.17
N PRO A 284 -19.18 23.19 -10.01
CA PRO A 284 -19.96 22.71 -8.87
C PRO A 284 -21.47 22.69 -9.15
N ALA A 285 -22.01 23.73 -9.81
CA ALA A 285 -23.43 23.78 -10.15
C ALA A 285 -23.84 22.67 -11.13
N LEU A 286 -22.99 22.36 -12.12
CA LEU A 286 -23.26 21.26 -13.04
C LEU A 286 -23.21 19.89 -12.34
N ARG A 287 -22.28 19.68 -11.40
CA ARG A 287 -22.23 18.45 -10.59
C ARG A 287 -23.51 18.26 -9.78
N GLU A 288 -23.99 19.32 -9.13
CA GLU A 288 -25.24 19.29 -8.35
C GLU A 288 -26.45 18.98 -9.24
N ALA A 289 -26.58 19.70 -10.36
CA ALA A 289 -27.69 19.49 -11.30
C ALA A 289 -27.69 18.08 -11.90
N ALA A 290 -26.54 17.58 -12.34
CA ALA A 290 -26.42 16.22 -12.87
C ALA A 290 -26.72 15.15 -11.82
N ALA A 291 -26.28 15.34 -10.57
CA ALA A 291 -26.58 14.42 -9.48
C ALA A 291 -28.08 14.36 -9.17
N ALA A 292 -28.77 15.51 -9.17
CA ALA A 292 -30.22 15.58 -8.95
C ALA A 292 -31.00 14.85 -10.06
N GLU A 293 -30.66 15.09 -11.32
CA GLU A 293 -31.30 14.44 -12.47
C GLU A 293 -31.03 12.93 -12.49
N ARG A 294 -29.79 12.51 -12.25
CA ARG A 294 -29.43 11.09 -12.15
C ARG A 294 -30.16 10.38 -11.02
N ALA A 295 -30.31 11.02 -9.87
CA ALA A 295 -31.08 10.48 -8.74
C ALA A 295 -32.56 10.33 -9.09
N ALA A 296 -33.16 11.31 -9.78
CA ALA A 296 -34.55 11.25 -10.23
C ALA A 296 -34.77 10.14 -11.29
N ALA A 297 -33.79 9.95 -12.18
CA ALA A 297 -33.83 8.91 -13.23
C ALA A 297 -33.43 7.51 -12.74
N GLY A 298 -32.85 7.39 -11.54
CA GLY A 298 -32.29 6.13 -11.05
C GLY A 298 -31.04 5.67 -11.82
N THR A 299 -30.32 6.58 -12.46
CA THR A 299 -29.08 6.27 -13.19
C THR A 299 -27.98 5.93 -12.17
N PRO A 300 -27.44 4.70 -12.15
CA PRO A 300 -26.38 4.34 -11.24
C PRO A 300 -25.12 5.15 -11.56
N GLY A 301 -24.56 5.81 -10.54
CA GLY A 301 -23.30 6.53 -10.64
C GLY A 301 -22.10 5.65 -10.27
N GLY A 302 -20.91 6.07 -10.70
CA GLY A 302 -19.63 5.56 -10.19
C GLY A 302 -18.78 4.81 -11.22
N ARG A 303 -17.67 4.26 -10.73
CA ARG A 303 -16.65 3.61 -11.54
C ARG A 303 -17.17 2.29 -12.12
N VAL A 304 -17.19 2.18 -13.45
CA VAL A 304 -17.41 0.91 -14.14
C VAL A 304 -16.11 0.12 -14.18
N ARG A 305 -16.16 -1.12 -13.69
CA ARG A 305 -15.03 -2.04 -13.72
C ARG A 305 -14.95 -2.70 -15.09
N PRO A 306 -13.74 -2.81 -15.69
CA PRO A 306 -13.59 -3.50 -16.97
C PRO A 306 -14.04 -4.96 -16.90
N ALA A 307 -14.63 -5.47 -17.98
CA ALA A 307 -15.04 -6.88 -18.07
C ALA A 307 -13.90 -7.86 -17.72
N ALA A 308 -12.66 -7.53 -18.10
CA ALA A 308 -11.47 -8.32 -17.77
C ALA A 308 -11.14 -8.36 -16.26
N ALA A 309 -11.48 -7.31 -15.51
CA ALA A 309 -11.35 -7.28 -14.05
C ALA A 309 -12.52 -8.05 -13.41
N LEU A 310 -13.75 -7.85 -13.89
CA LEU A 310 -14.93 -8.59 -13.43
C LEU A 310 -14.76 -10.11 -13.57
N ALA A 311 -14.13 -10.56 -14.67
CA ALA A 311 -13.84 -11.98 -14.90
C ALA A 311 -12.86 -12.60 -13.88
N ARG A 312 -12.17 -11.79 -13.07
CA ARG A 312 -11.27 -12.24 -12.00
C ARG A 312 -11.93 -12.27 -10.62
N ARG A 313 -13.21 -11.87 -10.50
CA ARG A 313 -13.98 -11.97 -9.25
C ARG A 313 -14.08 -13.43 -8.80
N HIS A 314 -14.03 -13.63 -7.48
CA HIS A 314 -14.20 -14.94 -6.86
C HIS A 314 -15.67 -15.20 -6.53
N GLY A 315 -16.12 -16.45 -6.67
CA GLY A 315 -17.45 -16.85 -6.20
C GLY A 315 -17.57 -16.73 -4.68
N GLY A 316 -18.77 -16.44 -4.17
CA GLY A 316 -19.06 -16.33 -2.74
C GLY A 316 -18.90 -14.94 -2.13
N ILE A 317 -18.53 -13.93 -2.93
CA ILE A 317 -18.44 -12.53 -2.52
C ILE A 317 -19.46 -11.69 -3.29
N ASP A 318 -20.33 -10.97 -2.58
CA ASP A 318 -21.26 -10.01 -3.16
C ASP A 318 -20.58 -8.66 -3.48
N TYR A 319 -19.73 -8.62 -4.50
CA TYR A 319 -18.97 -7.40 -4.85
C TYR A 319 -19.82 -6.16 -5.07
N ASP A 320 -21.04 -6.32 -5.61
CA ASP A 320 -21.91 -5.20 -5.94
C ASP A 320 -22.72 -4.73 -4.72
N GLY A 321 -22.79 -5.54 -3.66
CA GLY A 321 -23.34 -5.21 -2.35
C GLY A 321 -22.32 -4.64 -1.35
N VAL A 322 -21.08 -4.34 -1.78
CA VAL A 322 -20.09 -3.66 -0.92
C VAL A 322 -20.66 -2.32 -0.44
N PRO A 323 -20.61 -2.01 0.87
CA PRO A 323 -21.21 -0.79 1.39
C PRO A 323 -20.64 0.47 0.71
N PRO A 324 -21.47 1.50 0.40
CA PRO A 324 -21.02 2.69 -0.33
C PRO A 324 -19.82 3.40 0.30
N ALA A 325 -19.74 3.42 1.63
CA ALA A 325 -18.61 4.03 2.36
C ALA A 325 -17.27 3.30 2.16
N LEU A 326 -17.31 2.05 1.70
CA LEU A 326 -16.13 1.20 1.45
C LEU A 326 -15.82 1.03 -0.04
N ALA A 327 -16.84 1.13 -0.91
CA ALA A 327 -16.75 0.83 -2.33
C ALA A 327 -15.63 1.63 -3.04
N GLY A 328 -15.48 2.92 -2.70
CA GLY A 328 -14.47 3.78 -3.31
C GLY A 328 -13.00 3.36 -3.05
N ARG A 329 -12.75 2.55 -2.02
CA ARG A 329 -11.42 2.04 -1.66
C ARG A 329 -11.34 0.51 -1.65
N ALA A 330 -12.37 -0.16 -2.14
CA ALA A 330 -12.38 -1.61 -2.33
C ALA A 330 -11.48 -1.99 -3.51
N VAL A 331 -10.55 -2.91 -3.27
CA VAL A 331 -9.59 -3.37 -4.27
C VAL A 331 -9.93 -4.80 -4.66
N GLU A 332 -10.23 -4.99 -5.93
CA GLU A 332 -10.60 -6.28 -6.53
C GLU A 332 -9.45 -6.87 -7.37
N PRO A 333 -9.44 -8.19 -7.60
CA PRO A 333 -8.58 -8.79 -8.61
C PRO A 333 -8.74 -8.10 -9.97
N GLY A 334 -7.64 -7.60 -10.52
CA GLY A 334 -7.64 -6.82 -11.77
C GLY A 334 -7.42 -5.32 -11.56
N ASP A 335 -7.63 -4.81 -10.34
CA ASP A 335 -7.19 -3.45 -9.99
C ASP A 335 -5.66 -3.39 -9.90
N ARG A 336 -5.07 -2.27 -10.31
CA ARG A 336 -3.61 -2.10 -10.26
C ARG A 336 -3.03 -2.20 -8.85
N SER A 337 -3.75 -1.69 -7.86
CA SER A 337 -3.33 -1.72 -6.46
C SER A 337 -3.39 -3.13 -5.85
N TYR A 338 -4.08 -4.08 -6.50
CA TYR A 338 -4.27 -5.44 -5.99
C TYR A 338 -2.95 -6.15 -5.74
N GLU A 339 -2.00 -6.04 -6.66
CA GLU A 339 -0.68 -6.70 -6.55
C GLU A 339 0.08 -6.28 -5.29
N GLY A 340 -0.01 -5.01 -4.90
CA GLY A 340 0.63 -4.50 -3.67
C GLY A 340 -0.05 -4.94 -2.37
N LEU A 341 -1.27 -5.47 -2.45
CA LEU A 341 -2.12 -5.77 -1.30
C LEU A 341 -2.44 -7.25 -1.12
N ARG A 342 -2.31 -8.06 -2.19
CA ARG A 342 -2.67 -9.48 -2.17
C ARG A 342 -1.74 -10.36 -1.33
N SER A 343 -0.46 -10.01 -1.23
CA SER A 343 0.55 -10.83 -0.55
C SER A 343 1.01 -10.21 0.76
N SER A 344 1.47 -11.06 1.68
CA SER A 344 2.20 -10.62 2.87
C SER A 344 3.70 -10.53 2.57
N TYR A 345 4.50 -10.13 3.56
CA TYR A 345 5.95 -9.97 3.46
C TYR A 345 6.64 -11.20 2.84
N VAL A 346 6.30 -12.39 3.32
CA VAL A 346 6.92 -13.66 2.85
C VAL A 346 5.93 -14.69 2.30
N TRP A 347 4.62 -14.47 2.44
CA TRP A 347 3.60 -15.39 1.88
C TRP A 347 2.82 -14.77 0.72
N PRO A 348 2.69 -15.50 -0.41
CA PRO A 348 1.77 -15.11 -1.46
C PRO A 348 0.32 -15.28 -0.97
N GLY A 349 -0.59 -14.46 -1.52
CA GLY A 349 -2.02 -14.61 -1.31
C GLY A 349 -2.81 -14.19 -2.55
N SER A 350 -4.06 -14.62 -2.59
CA SER A 350 -5.02 -14.33 -3.65
C SER A 350 -6.40 -13.97 -3.09
N PRO A 351 -6.53 -12.94 -2.24
CA PRO A 351 -7.81 -12.55 -1.67
C PRO A 351 -8.79 -12.17 -2.79
N GLY A 352 -10.05 -12.56 -2.63
CA GLY A 352 -11.11 -12.20 -3.56
C GLY A 352 -11.47 -10.72 -3.47
N LEU A 353 -11.28 -10.07 -2.32
CA LEU A 353 -11.56 -8.65 -2.11
C LEU A 353 -10.69 -8.07 -0.98
N VAL A 354 -10.16 -6.86 -1.16
CA VAL A 354 -9.48 -6.10 -0.10
C VAL A 354 -10.27 -4.84 0.22
N LEU A 355 -10.81 -4.75 1.43
CA LEU A 355 -11.50 -3.58 1.96
C LEU A 355 -10.51 -2.69 2.72
N ARG A 356 -10.49 -1.39 2.42
CA ARG A 356 -9.52 -0.43 3.00
C ARG A 356 -10.24 0.68 3.77
N PRO A 357 -10.83 0.38 4.94
CA PRO A 357 -11.52 1.37 5.76
C PRO A 357 -10.58 2.50 6.18
N GLN A 358 -11.12 3.71 6.36
CA GLN A 358 -10.39 4.92 6.75
C GLN A 358 -10.59 5.32 8.20
N GLY A 359 -11.42 4.58 8.94
CA GLY A 359 -11.69 4.83 10.34
C GLY A 359 -12.54 3.73 10.94
N THR A 360 -12.72 3.81 12.26
CA THR A 360 -13.36 2.78 13.06
C THR A 360 -14.80 2.44 12.64
N PRO A 361 -15.67 3.40 12.27
CA PRO A 361 -17.02 3.07 11.77
C PRO A 361 -16.99 2.22 10.50
N GLN A 362 -16.07 2.51 9.57
CA GLN A 362 -15.90 1.73 8.34
C GLN A 362 -15.29 0.34 8.61
N VAL A 363 -14.47 0.18 9.66
CA VAL A 363 -13.99 -1.14 10.09
C VAL A 363 -15.15 -1.99 10.61
N ALA A 364 -16.04 -1.42 11.42
CA ALA A 364 -17.24 -2.10 11.91
C ALA A 364 -18.18 -2.51 10.77
N GLU A 365 -18.44 -1.60 9.83
CA GLU A 365 -19.24 -1.86 8.64
C GLU A 365 -18.61 -2.94 7.75
N ALA A 366 -17.30 -2.88 7.52
CA ALA A 366 -16.56 -3.88 6.74
C ALA A 366 -16.62 -5.27 7.39
N LEU A 367 -16.47 -5.34 8.72
CA LEU A 367 -16.55 -6.59 9.47
C LEU A 367 -17.96 -7.18 9.41
N GLY A 368 -18.99 -6.39 9.71
CA GLY A 368 -20.38 -6.83 9.69
C GLY A 368 -20.78 -7.35 8.30
N TRP A 369 -20.39 -6.63 7.25
CA TRP A 369 -20.65 -7.04 5.87
C TRP A 369 -19.87 -8.30 5.48
N ALA A 370 -18.57 -8.38 5.79
CA ALA A 370 -17.75 -9.53 5.42
C ALA A 370 -18.16 -10.82 6.14
N ARG A 371 -18.65 -10.72 7.39
CA ARG A 371 -19.17 -11.86 8.16
C ARG A 371 -20.42 -12.50 7.54
N ALA A 372 -21.19 -11.75 6.75
CA ALA A 372 -22.38 -12.27 6.06
C ALA A 372 -22.03 -13.12 4.82
N GLN A 373 -20.75 -13.18 4.45
CA GLN A 373 -20.23 -13.89 3.28
C GLN A 373 -19.59 -15.21 3.71
N ASP A 374 -19.83 -16.31 2.97
CA ASP A 374 -19.26 -17.63 3.28
C ASP A 374 -17.84 -17.79 2.67
N VAL A 375 -16.93 -16.89 3.06
CA VAL A 375 -15.54 -16.87 2.57
C VAL A 375 -14.54 -16.58 3.71
N PRO A 376 -13.25 -16.90 3.56
CA PRO A 376 -12.25 -16.58 4.58
C PRO A 376 -12.19 -15.07 4.86
N LEU A 377 -12.13 -14.69 6.13
CA LEU A 377 -11.95 -13.32 6.58
C LEU A 377 -10.58 -13.15 7.24
N THR A 378 -9.80 -12.16 6.79
CA THR A 378 -8.50 -11.82 7.37
C THR A 378 -8.42 -10.34 7.70
N VAL A 379 -7.80 -9.99 8.82
CA VAL A 379 -7.48 -8.61 9.19
C VAL A 379 -5.99 -8.37 8.98
N ARG A 380 -5.65 -7.27 8.31
CA ARG A 380 -4.28 -6.93 7.95
C ARG A 380 -3.93 -5.55 8.49
N SER A 381 -2.83 -5.48 9.24
CA SER A 381 -2.16 -4.22 9.61
C SER A 381 -0.93 -4.02 8.71
N GLY A 382 0.23 -4.52 9.17
CA GLY A 382 1.53 -4.46 8.49
C GLY A 382 1.61 -5.27 7.21
N GLY A 383 0.94 -6.42 7.19
CA GLY A 383 1.24 -7.49 6.26
C GLY A 383 2.60 -8.16 6.50
N HIS A 384 3.30 -7.86 7.61
CA HIS A 384 4.67 -8.33 7.88
C HIS A 384 4.74 -9.76 8.46
N GLY A 385 3.63 -10.27 9.01
CA GLY A 385 3.60 -11.57 9.67
C GLY A 385 4.11 -12.72 8.78
N ILE A 386 5.08 -13.47 9.28
CA ILE A 386 5.76 -14.54 8.52
C ILE A 386 4.96 -15.83 8.38
N SER A 387 3.77 -15.90 9.00
CA SER A 387 2.90 -17.07 8.98
C SER A 387 1.85 -17.05 7.85
N GLY A 388 1.78 -15.96 7.09
CA GLY A 388 0.80 -15.81 6.00
C GLY A 388 -0.62 -15.45 6.44
N ARG A 389 -0.85 -15.29 7.75
CA ARG A 389 -2.17 -15.02 8.36
C ARG A 389 -2.71 -13.60 8.11
N SER A 390 -1.94 -12.74 7.44
CA SER A 390 -2.34 -11.38 7.04
C SER A 390 -2.86 -11.31 5.59
N THR A 391 -3.02 -12.46 4.94
CA THR A 391 -3.72 -12.61 3.65
C THR A 391 -4.56 -13.90 3.66
N ASN A 392 -5.22 -14.23 2.55
CA ASN A 392 -5.94 -15.47 2.33
C ASN A 392 -6.06 -15.76 0.81
N ASP A 393 -6.73 -16.87 0.48
CA ASP A 393 -7.08 -17.23 -0.90
C ASP A 393 -8.59 -17.20 -1.07
N GLY A 394 -9.07 -16.41 -2.04
CA GLY A 394 -10.48 -16.25 -2.40
C GLY A 394 -11.36 -15.53 -1.36
N GLY A 395 -10.78 -15.06 -0.24
CA GLY A 395 -11.52 -14.44 0.86
C GLY A 395 -11.49 -12.91 0.85
N ILE A 396 -11.96 -12.33 1.95
CA ILE A 396 -11.98 -10.89 2.21
C ILE A 396 -10.83 -10.53 3.15
N VAL A 397 -10.07 -9.50 2.79
CA VAL A 397 -9.06 -8.88 3.66
C VAL A 397 -9.53 -7.49 4.07
N ILE A 398 -9.63 -7.24 5.38
CA ILE A 398 -9.79 -5.90 5.94
C ILE A 398 -8.38 -5.34 6.20
N ASP A 399 -7.92 -4.46 5.31
CA ASP A 399 -6.61 -3.81 5.39
C ASP A 399 -6.73 -2.48 6.15
N LEU A 400 -6.17 -2.45 7.35
CA LEU A 400 -6.17 -1.29 8.24
C LEU A 400 -5.15 -0.23 7.83
N GLY A 401 -4.42 -0.40 6.73
CA GLY A 401 -3.27 0.44 6.38
C GLY A 401 -3.56 1.93 6.17
N ALA A 402 -4.83 2.33 6.07
CA ALA A 402 -5.25 3.73 6.05
C ALA A 402 -5.49 4.34 7.46
N LEU A 403 -5.50 3.53 8.52
CA LEU A 403 -5.54 3.96 9.91
C LEU A 403 -4.09 4.11 10.41
N ASP A 404 -3.31 4.99 9.80
CA ASP A 404 -1.87 5.17 10.05
C ASP A 404 -1.50 6.46 10.81
N GLY A 405 -2.49 7.11 11.42
CA GLY A 405 -2.28 8.32 12.23
C GLY A 405 -1.41 8.09 13.47
N VAL A 406 -0.59 9.09 13.80
CA VAL A 406 0.28 9.13 15.00
C VAL A 406 0.13 10.50 15.65
N GLU A 407 -0.38 10.53 16.87
CA GLU A 407 -0.70 11.77 17.59
C GLU A 407 -0.20 11.72 19.03
N VAL A 408 0.55 12.73 19.47
CA VAL A 408 0.89 12.90 20.90
C VAL A 408 -0.30 13.54 21.61
N VAL A 409 -1.18 12.73 22.20
CA VAL A 409 -2.44 13.18 22.81
C VAL A 409 -2.27 13.78 24.21
N ASP A 410 -1.22 13.39 24.94
CA ASP A 410 -0.89 13.95 26.25
C ASP A 410 0.62 13.97 26.42
N ARG A 411 1.24 15.15 26.25
CA ARG A 411 2.69 15.30 26.37
C ARG A 411 3.19 15.03 27.79
N ALA A 412 2.46 15.47 28.81
CA ALA A 412 2.89 15.34 30.21
C ALA A 412 2.90 13.86 30.64
N ARG A 413 1.93 13.09 30.17
CA ARG A 413 1.88 11.64 30.38
C ARG A 413 2.64 10.83 29.33
N ARG A 414 3.19 11.49 28.32
CA ARG A 414 3.87 10.88 27.16
C ARG A 414 2.97 9.88 26.42
N LEU A 415 1.67 10.15 26.38
CA LEU A 415 0.69 9.28 25.75
C LEU A 415 0.59 9.60 24.26
N VAL A 416 0.78 8.59 23.44
CA VAL A 416 0.71 8.68 21.98
C VAL A 416 -0.42 7.79 21.50
N ARG A 417 -1.36 8.35 20.75
CA ARG A 417 -2.37 7.58 20.02
C ARG A 417 -1.80 7.18 18.67
N VAL A 418 -1.81 5.88 18.40
CA VAL A 418 -1.25 5.29 17.19
C VAL A 418 -2.31 4.43 16.52
N GLY A 419 -2.60 4.69 15.25
CA GLY A 419 -3.50 3.87 14.45
C GLY A 419 -2.92 2.47 14.22
N ALA A 420 -3.78 1.45 14.25
CA ALA A 420 -3.35 0.06 14.11
C ALA A 420 -2.76 -0.26 12.72
N GLY A 421 -3.06 0.57 11.71
CA GLY A 421 -2.48 0.54 10.37
C GLY A 421 -1.11 1.17 10.25
N ALA A 422 -0.64 1.93 11.25
CA ALA A 422 0.65 2.61 11.19
C ALA A 422 1.83 1.64 11.09
N ARG A 423 2.97 2.15 10.62
CA ARG A 423 4.24 1.43 10.50
C ARG A 423 5.23 1.97 11.53
N TRP A 424 6.01 1.10 12.14
CA TRP A 424 6.89 1.53 13.25
C TRP A 424 7.96 2.55 12.85
N GLY A 425 8.41 2.53 11.58
CA GLY A 425 9.30 3.57 11.08
C GLY A 425 8.63 4.93 10.99
N ASP A 426 7.37 4.98 10.56
CA ASP A 426 6.57 6.21 10.52
C ASP A 426 6.28 6.73 11.93
N VAL A 427 5.99 5.83 12.88
CA VAL A 427 5.82 6.17 14.31
C VAL A 427 7.11 6.76 14.88
N ALA A 428 8.26 6.14 14.62
CA ALA A 428 9.54 6.64 15.10
C ALA A 428 9.87 8.02 14.51
N ALA A 429 9.64 8.22 13.21
CA ALA A 429 9.84 9.51 12.55
C ALA A 429 8.91 10.60 13.11
N ALA A 430 7.63 10.29 13.36
CA ALA A 430 6.66 11.22 13.91
C ALA A 430 6.97 11.63 15.37
N LEU A 431 7.58 10.74 16.16
CA LEU A 431 7.94 11.01 17.55
C LEU A 431 9.31 11.68 17.73
N ALA A 432 10.19 11.61 16.73
CA ALA A 432 11.54 12.17 16.81
C ALA A 432 11.58 13.68 17.17
N PRO A 433 10.73 14.56 16.59
CA PRO A 433 10.68 15.98 16.96
C PRO A 433 10.31 16.22 18.43
N HIS A 434 9.69 15.24 19.08
CA HIS A 434 9.24 15.29 20.45
C HIS A 434 10.23 14.65 21.43
N SER A 435 11.38 14.15 20.97
CA SER A 435 12.31 13.36 21.81
C SER A 435 11.60 12.20 22.53
N LEU A 436 10.65 11.57 21.84
CA LEU A 436 9.94 10.39 22.32
C LEU A 436 10.31 9.17 21.47
N ALA A 437 10.34 8.02 22.13
CA ALA A 437 10.50 6.72 21.48
C ALA A 437 9.50 5.71 22.05
N ILE A 438 9.03 4.81 21.20
CA ILE A 438 8.28 3.62 21.57
C ILE A 438 9.08 2.41 21.08
N SER A 439 9.38 1.47 21.98
CA SER A 439 10.01 0.21 21.57
C SER A 439 9.01 -0.65 20.80
N SER A 440 9.47 -1.27 19.73
CA SER A 440 8.62 -2.09 18.85
C SER A 440 9.33 -3.34 18.37
N GLY A 441 10.17 -3.20 17.35
CA GLY A 441 10.98 -4.22 16.71
C GLY A 441 12.26 -3.61 16.15
N ASP A 442 12.82 -4.25 15.13
CA ASP A 442 14.05 -3.86 14.42
C ASP A 442 13.79 -3.46 12.96
N SER A 443 12.53 -3.52 12.50
CA SER A 443 12.13 -3.23 11.12
C SER A 443 11.02 -2.19 11.07
N GLY A 444 11.17 -1.17 10.22
CA GLY A 444 10.24 -0.05 10.15
C GLY A 444 8.94 -0.32 9.38
N ASP A 445 8.89 -1.35 8.54
CA ASP A 445 7.69 -1.74 7.77
C ASP A 445 6.70 -2.62 8.54
N VAL A 446 7.03 -2.99 9.79
CA VAL A 446 6.18 -3.79 10.66
C VAL A 446 4.97 -2.94 11.07
N GLY A 447 3.78 -3.52 10.98
CA GLY A 447 2.54 -2.85 11.39
C GLY A 447 2.36 -2.81 12.89
N VAL A 448 1.86 -1.69 13.40
CA VAL A 448 1.60 -1.46 14.83
C VAL A 448 0.60 -2.47 15.38
N GLY A 449 -0.53 -2.66 14.71
CA GLY A 449 -1.63 -3.49 15.21
C GLY A 449 -1.22 -4.92 15.55
N GLY A 450 -0.45 -5.59 14.69
CA GLY A 450 -0.01 -6.97 14.95
C GLY A 450 1.03 -7.07 16.06
N LEU A 451 2.02 -6.17 16.07
CA LEU A 451 3.13 -6.21 17.01
C LEU A 451 2.69 -5.79 18.43
N ALA A 452 1.96 -4.67 18.53
CA ALA A 452 1.53 -4.09 19.81
C ALA A 452 0.40 -4.87 20.50
N THR A 453 -0.14 -5.91 19.88
CA THR A 453 -1.18 -6.78 20.46
C THR A 453 -0.70 -8.22 20.73
N THR A 454 0.54 -8.54 20.37
CA THR A 454 1.13 -9.88 20.59
C THR A 454 2.22 -9.85 21.65
N ALA A 455 3.13 -8.87 21.60
CA ALA A 455 4.14 -8.59 22.64
C ALA A 455 4.89 -7.30 22.28
N GLY A 456 5.64 -7.35 21.16
CA GLY A 456 6.54 -6.29 20.75
C GLY A 456 7.91 -6.37 21.40
N ILE A 457 8.70 -7.34 20.95
CA ILE A 457 10.11 -7.50 21.32
C ILE A 457 10.96 -6.59 20.42
N GLY A 458 11.34 -5.44 20.97
CA GLY A 458 12.11 -4.39 20.29
C GLY A 458 13.47 -4.10 20.92
N LEU A 459 14.24 -3.23 20.26
CA LEU A 459 15.62 -2.87 20.60
C LEU A 459 15.77 -2.04 21.90
N LEU A 460 14.67 -1.79 22.63
CA LEU A 460 14.70 -1.12 23.93
C LEU A 460 13.96 -1.95 25.00
N ALA A 461 13.62 -3.21 24.70
CA ALA A 461 12.76 -4.02 25.56
C ALA A 461 13.39 -4.28 26.94
N ARG A 462 14.71 -4.49 26.99
CA ARG A 462 15.42 -4.71 28.26
C ARG A 462 15.38 -3.50 29.19
N SER A 463 15.34 -2.28 28.64
CA SER A 463 15.27 -1.03 29.43
C SER A 463 13.84 -0.65 29.82
N PHE A 464 12.88 -0.82 28.90
CA PHE A 464 11.55 -0.19 29.03
C PHE A 464 10.36 -1.15 28.93
N GLY A 465 10.61 -2.46 28.81
CA GLY A 465 9.59 -3.50 28.67
C GLY A 465 9.13 -3.69 27.22
N LEU A 466 8.21 -4.63 27.03
CA LEU A 466 7.60 -4.92 25.73
C LEU A 466 6.67 -3.77 25.30
N THR A 467 6.34 -3.70 24.01
CA THR A 467 5.34 -2.74 23.53
C THR A 467 4.01 -2.89 24.28
N VAL A 468 3.54 -4.11 24.50
CA VAL A 468 2.30 -4.40 25.25
C VAL A 468 2.32 -3.87 26.70
N ASP A 469 3.50 -3.75 27.32
CA ASP A 469 3.65 -3.24 28.68
C ASP A 469 3.42 -1.73 28.75
N ARG A 470 3.56 -1.05 27.61
CA ARG A 470 3.37 0.40 27.46
C ARG A 470 2.01 0.78 26.90
N VAL A 471 1.19 -0.18 26.47
CA VAL A 471 -0.19 0.10 26.05
C VAL A 471 -1.01 0.49 27.29
N ARG A 472 -1.77 1.58 27.16
CA ARG A 472 -2.65 2.13 28.21
C ARG A 472 -4.12 2.06 27.85
N GLY A 473 -4.45 1.92 26.57
CA GLY A 473 -5.80 1.62 26.11
C GLY A 473 -5.83 1.31 24.62
N ALA A 474 -6.95 0.75 24.16
CA ALA A 474 -7.17 0.40 22.77
C ALA A 474 -8.62 0.66 22.37
N GLU A 475 -8.82 1.17 21.16
CA GLU A 475 -10.13 1.16 20.50
C GLU A 475 -10.25 -0.12 19.66
N VAL A 476 -11.36 -0.84 19.82
CA VAL A 476 -11.55 -2.18 19.26
C VAL A 476 -12.95 -2.30 18.68
N VAL A 477 -13.04 -2.84 17.47
CA VAL A 477 -14.29 -3.36 16.89
C VAL A 477 -14.40 -4.84 17.25
N LEU A 478 -15.46 -5.19 17.98
CA LEU A 478 -15.76 -6.54 18.44
C LEU A 478 -16.38 -7.39 17.33
N ALA A 479 -16.53 -8.69 17.59
CA ALA A 479 -17.05 -9.63 16.61
C ALA A 479 -18.46 -9.25 16.12
N ASP A 480 -19.31 -8.75 17.02
CA ASP A 480 -20.67 -8.28 16.73
C ASP A 480 -20.74 -6.92 16.00
N GLY A 481 -19.59 -6.29 15.74
CA GLY A 481 -19.49 -5.00 15.08
C GLY A 481 -19.58 -3.79 16.03
N THR A 482 -19.77 -4.00 17.33
CA THR A 482 -19.74 -2.89 18.30
C THR A 482 -18.32 -2.38 18.52
N THR A 483 -18.19 -1.07 18.74
CA THR A 483 -16.90 -0.43 19.05
C THR A 483 -16.81 -0.17 20.55
N VAL A 484 -15.72 -0.64 21.17
CA VAL A 484 -15.43 -0.40 22.58
C VAL A 484 -14.05 0.23 22.77
N ARG A 485 -13.90 0.93 23.90
CA ARG A 485 -12.60 1.36 24.41
C ARG A 485 -12.22 0.45 25.56
N ALA A 486 -11.11 -0.27 25.42
CA ALA A 486 -10.58 -1.16 26.44
C ALA A 486 -9.36 -0.54 27.12
N ASP A 487 -9.41 -0.39 28.44
CA ASP A 487 -8.32 0.08 29.30
C ASP A 487 -8.44 -0.55 30.71
N ALA A 488 -7.74 -0.01 31.71
CA ALA A 488 -7.76 -0.55 33.06
C ALA A 488 -9.12 -0.37 33.77
N ASP A 489 -9.91 0.63 33.37
CA ASP A 489 -11.17 0.99 34.02
C ASP A 489 -12.40 0.54 33.19
N HIS A 490 -12.21 0.33 31.87
CA HIS A 490 -13.26 -0.04 30.93
C HIS A 490 -12.88 -1.34 30.21
N HIS A 491 -13.69 -2.40 30.35
CA HIS A 491 -13.40 -3.73 29.79
C HIS A 491 -11.98 -4.26 30.14
N PRO A 492 -11.62 -4.33 31.44
CA PRO A 492 -10.26 -4.66 31.89
C PRO A 492 -9.82 -6.09 31.53
N ASP A 493 -10.77 -7.01 31.39
CA ASP A 493 -10.56 -8.37 30.93
C ASP A 493 -10.19 -8.41 29.44
N LEU A 494 -10.92 -7.69 28.59
CA LEU A 494 -10.55 -7.50 27.18
C LEU A 494 -9.19 -6.79 27.07
N PHE A 495 -8.97 -5.73 27.84
CA PHE A 495 -7.70 -5.01 27.84
C PHE A 495 -6.50 -5.88 28.24
N TRP A 496 -6.70 -6.78 29.20
CA TRP A 496 -5.73 -7.81 29.54
C TRP A 496 -5.45 -8.76 28.36
N ALA A 497 -6.50 -9.21 27.67
CA ALA A 497 -6.39 -10.13 26.54
C ALA A 497 -5.72 -9.52 25.30
N LEU A 498 -6.01 -8.24 25.01
CA LEU A 498 -5.40 -7.50 23.89
C LEU A 498 -3.88 -7.37 24.02
N ARG A 499 -3.35 -7.38 25.25
CA ARG A 499 -1.92 -7.33 25.55
C ARG A 499 -1.30 -8.74 25.51
N GLY A 500 -1.38 -9.39 24.36
CA GLY A 500 -0.77 -10.71 24.13
C GLY A 500 -1.52 -11.59 23.13
N ALA A 501 -2.84 -11.43 23.04
CA ALA A 501 -3.71 -12.23 22.19
C ALA A 501 -4.66 -11.38 21.33
N GLY A 502 -4.35 -10.10 21.07
CA GLY A 502 -5.34 -9.17 20.51
C GLY A 502 -5.88 -9.55 19.13
N GLY A 503 -5.08 -10.23 18.30
CA GLY A 503 -5.54 -10.79 17.02
C GLY A 503 -6.64 -11.86 17.12
N ASN A 504 -6.97 -12.33 18.33
CA ASN A 504 -8.10 -13.21 18.64
C ASN A 504 -9.27 -12.47 19.31
N MET A 505 -9.17 -11.19 19.66
CA MET A 505 -10.17 -10.55 20.52
C MET A 505 -11.00 -9.48 19.81
N GLY A 506 -10.57 -9.02 18.64
CA GLY A 506 -11.24 -7.96 17.90
C GLY A 506 -10.34 -7.33 16.85
N VAL A 507 -10.89 -6.37 16.12
CA VAL A 507 -10.10 -5.50 15.24
C VAL A 507 -9.71 -4.26 16.01
N VAL A 508 -8.47 -4.22 16.50
CA VAL A 508 -7.90 -3.00 17.10
C VAL A 508 -7.73 -1.95 16.01
N THR A 509 -8.29 -0.76 16.20
CA THR A 509 -8.22 0.36 15.26
C THR A 509 -7.23 1.43 15.70
N SER A 510 -7.07 1.64 17.00
CA SER A 510 -6.05 2.53 17.58
C SER A 510 -5.60 2.06 18.97
N LEU A 511 -4.38 2.43 19.34
CA LEU A 511 -3.75 2.15 20.63
C LEU A 511 -3.23 3.45 21.25
N ASP A 512 -3.46 3.64 22.53
CA ASP A 512 -2.79 4.68 23.30
C ASP A 512 -1.60 4.05 24.01
N ILE A 513 -0.40 4.48 23.65
CA ILE A 513 0.87 3.90 24.09
C ILE A 513 1.67 4.96 24.83
N GLU A 514 2.14 4.63 26.03
CA GLU A 514 3.04 5.49 26.78
C GLU A 514 4.46 5.40 26.19
N ALA A 515 4.91 6.50 25.58
CA ALA A 515 6.26 6.64 25.06
C ALA A 515 7.29 6.88 26.18
N THR A 516 8.56 6.75 25.80
CA THR A 516 9.72 7.05 26.65
C THR A 516 10.40 8.31 26.16
N GLU A 517 10.89 9.16 27.08
CA GLU A 517 11.76 10.27 26.71
C GLU A 517 13.13 9.75 26.33
N LEU A 518 13.41 9.77 25.03
CA LEU A 518 14.64 9.25 24.44
C LEU A 518 14.78 9.91 23.06
N SER A 519 15.83 10.70 22.88
CA SER A 519 16.20 11.25 21.58
C SER A 519 17.16 10.30 20.86
N ASP A 520 18.36 10.18 21.42
CA ASP A 520 19.49 9.49 20.80
C ASP A 520 19.81 8.18 21.52
N VAL A 521 20.29 7.23 20.73
CA VAL A 521 20.76 5.92 21.17
C VAL A 521 22.12 5.65 20.57
N VAL A 522 22.93 4.82 21.23
CA VAL A 522 24.11 4.24 20.58
C VAL A 522 23.68 2.95 19.88
N PHE A 523 23.72 2.96 18.56
CA PHE A 523 23.46 1.80 17.73
C PHE A 523 24.78 1.19 17.27
N ALA A 524 24.96 -0.11 17.51
CA ALA A 524 26.13 -0.87 17.12
C ALA A 524 25.76 -2.05 16.22
N LEU A 525 26.62 -2.31 15.23
CA LEU A 525 26.57 -3.49 14.37
C LEU A 525 27.96 -4.08 14.34
N PHE A 526 28.07 -5.36 14.70
CA PHE A 526 29.32 -6.10 14.63
C PHE A 526 29.08 -7.52 14.14
N ALA A 527 30.10 -8.11 13.51
CA ALA A 527 30.05 -9.45 12.97
C ALA A 527 31.29 -10.25 13.37
N HIS A 528 31.09 -11.49 13.79
CA HIS A 528 32.14 -12.44 14.13
C HIS A 528 32.26 -13.55 13.09
N GLU A 529 33.49 -13.98 12.85
CA GLU A 529 33.77 -15.28 12.24
C GLU A 529 33.70 -16.35 13.31
N VAL A 530 32.84 -17.34 13.12
CA VAL A 530 32.55 -18.38 14.11
C VAL A 530 32.87 -19.75 13.53
N THR A 531 33.73 -20.50 14.24
CA THR A 531 34.14 -21.86 13.89
C THR A 531 33.36 -22.90 14.68
N ASP A 532 33.19 -22.69 16.00
CA ASP A 532 32.33 -23.48 16.87
C ASP A 532 31.08 -22.65 17.25
N PRO A 533 29.93 -22.88 16.58
CA PRO A 533 28.71 -22.15 16.89
C PRO A 533 28.14 -22.50 18.26
N ALA A 534 28.36 -23.70 18.81
CA ALA A 534 27.80 -24.07 20.11
C ALA A 534 28.53 -23.33 21.24
N GLU A 535 29.86 -23.29 21.20
CA GLU A 535 30.66 -22.53 22.16
C GLU A 535 30.34 -21.02 22.09
N PHE A 536 30.31 -20.47 20.88
CA PHE A 536 29.99 -19.05 20.67
C PHE A 536 28.59 -18.68 21.18
N LEU A 537 27.56 -19.48 20.87
CA LEU A 537 26.19 -19.21 21.31
C LEU A 537 26.06 -19.22 22.83
N SER A 538 26.72 -20.17 23.50
CA SER A 538 26.70 -20.25 24.97
C SER A 538 27.41 -19.05 25.60
N ALA A 539 28.58 -18.67 25.08
CA ALA A 539 29.32 -17.50 25.55
C ALA A 539 28.53 -16.21 25.31
N TRP A 540 27.95 -16.03 24.11
CA TRP A 540 27.12 -14.87 23.78
C TRP A 540 25.88 -14.75 24.70
N GLY A 541 25.27 -15.88 25.05
CA GLY A 541 24.17 -15.95 26.01
C GLY A 541 24.60 -15.45 27.40
N SER A 542 25.66 -16.02 27.96
CA SER A 542 26.21 -15.59 29.26
C SER A 542 26.58 -14.10 29.27
N THR A 543 27.28 -13.63 28.23
CA THR A 543 27.64 -12.21 28.09
C THR A 543 26.40 -11.30 28.05
N THR A 544 25.29 -11.78 27.48
CA THR A 544 24.03 -11.04 27.48
C THR A 544 23.38 -10.94 28.85
N GLU A 545 23.39 -12.03 29.60
CA GLU A 545 22.82 -12.07 30.95
C GLU A 545 23.60 -11.16 31.90
N ASP A 546 24.92 -11.08 31.75
CA ASP A 546 25.80 -10.20 32.53
C ASP A 546 25.75 -8.72 32.05
N ALA A 547 25.27 -8.46 30.83
CA ALA A 547 25.25 -7.11 30.27
C ALA A 547 24.20 -6.20 30.96
N PRO A 548 24.48 -4.89 31.10
CA PRO A 548 23.52 -3.90 31.61
C PRO A 548 22.19 -3.95 30.86
N ARG A 549 21.09 -3.64 31.54
CA ARG A 549 19.74 -3.67 30.94
C ARG A 549 19.56 -2.63 29.83
N GLU A 550 20.37 -1.58 29.85
CA GLU A 550 20.43 -0.52 28.86
C GLU A 550 20.87 -1.03 27.48
N LEU A 551 21.65 -2.12 27.42
CA LEU A 551 22.13 -2.71 26.17
C LEU A 551 21.18 -3.82 25.70
N THR A 552 20.55 -3.69 24.54
CA THR A 552 19.73 -4.76 23.93
C THR A 552 20.39 -5.27 22.64
N PRO A 553 21.03 -6.46 22.65
CA PRO A 553 21.64 -7.05 21.45
C PRO A 553 20.74 -8.13 20.83
N PHE A 554 20.58 -8.13 19.51
CA PHE A 554 19.97 -9.21 18.73
C PHE A 554 21.03 -9.85 17.83
N LEU A 555 21.13 -11.17 17.88
CA LEU A 555 22.09 -11.96 17.12
C LEU A 555 21.41 -12.66 15.94
N THR A 556 22.05 -12.63 14.78
CA THR A 556 21.71 -13.46 13.63
C THR A 556 22.90 -14.36 13.30
N LEU A 557 22.67 -15.67 13.26
CA LEU A 557 23.68 -16.67 12.90
C LEU A 557 23.38 -17.24 11.51
N VAL A 558 24.36 -17.15 10.60
CA VAL A 558 24.25 -17.64 9.22
C VAL A 558 25.42 -18.57 8.90
N ARG A 559 25.11 -19.72 8.31
CA ARG A 559 26.14 -20.64 7.79
C ARG A 559 26.67 -20.16 6.44
N ARG A 560 28.00 -20.06 6.29
CA ARG A 560 28.70 -19.70 5.04
C ARG A 560 29.63 -20.84 4.60
N GLN A 561 30.24 -20.71 3.43
CA GLN A 561 31.28 -21.65 3.02
C GLN A 561 32.48 -21.50 3.96
N GLY A 562 32.89 -22.59 4.63
CA GLY A 562 34.06 -22.60 5.52
C GLY A 562 33.79 -22.28 7.00
N GLY A 563 32.58 -21.90 7.40
CA GLY A 563 32.26 -21.59 8.80
C GLY A 563 30.92 -20.87 8.98
N PHE A 564 30.83 -20.08 10.05
CA PHE A 564 29.65 -19.31 10.41
C PHE A 564 29.96 -17.81 10.51
N VAL A 565 28.96 -16.99 10.24
CA VAL A 565 29.00 -15.56 10.53
C VAL A 565 27.91 -15.25 11.53
N ALA A 566 28.30 -14.69 12.66
CA ALA A 566 27.41 -14.21 13.71
C ALA A 566 27.35 -12.69 13.66
N GLN A 567 26.23 -12.13 13.22
CA GLN A 567 26.02 -10.69 13.12
C GLN A 567 25.11 -10.21 14.25
N THR A 568 25.59 -9.26 15.05
CA THR A 568 24.83 -8.68 16.16
C THR A 568 24.48 -7.23 15.85
N TYR A 569 23.21 -6.91 16.07
CA TYR A 569 22.68 -5.55 16.15
C TYR A 569 22.46 -5.23 17.63
N ALA A 570 23.00 -4.13 18.13
CA ALA A 570 22.83 -3.76 19.53
C ALA A 570 22.44 -2.29 19.66
N VAL A 571 21.56 -2.01 20.62
CA VAL A 571 21.16 -0.66 20.99
C VAL A 571 21.44 -0.45 22.46
N TRP A 572 22.18 0.60 22.78
CA TRP A 572 22.25 1.17 24.12
C TRP A 572 21.15 2.24 24.27
N ALA A 573 20.30 2.09 25.27
CA ALA A 573 19.21 3.01 25.57
C ALA A 573 19.72 4.31 26.21
N GLY A 574 20.27 5.20 25.39
CA GLY A 574 20.73 6.53 25.79
C GLY A 574 21.92 7.01 24.97
N ALA A 575 22.43 8.19 25.33
CA ALA A 575 23.51 8.86 24.61
C ALA A 575 24.91 8.68 25.22
N ASP A 576 25.03 7.90 26.30
CA ASP A 576 26.32 7.65 26.95
C ASP A 576 27.17 6.68 26.11
N THR A 577 28.07 7.23 25.31
CA THR A 577 28.93 6.46 24.42
C THR A 577 30.02 5.70 25.15
N GLU A 578 30.45 6.16 26.33
CA GLU A 578 31.51 5.49 27.11
C GLU A 578 30.95 4.24 27.77
N ALA A 579 29.81 4.35 28.45
CA ALA A 579 29.12 3.21 29.04
C ALA A 579 28.68 2.20 27.97
N ALA A 580 28.21 2.69 26.81
CA ALA A 580 27.87 1.82 25.68
C ALA A 580 29.11 1.05 25.16
N ALA A 581 30.27 1.71 25.04
CA ALA A 581 31.49 1.06 24.59
C ALA A 581 31.98 0.00 25.59
N GLU A 582 31.95 0.29 26.89
CA GLU A 582 32.29 -0.66 27.95
C GLU A 582 31.37 -1.88 27.93
N ALA A 583 30.05 -1.67 27.78
CA ALA A 583 29.07 -2.76 27.72
C ALA A 583 29.18 -3.62 26.44
N LEU A 584 29.66 -3.04 25.34
CA LEU A 584 29.86 -3.76 24.07
C LEU A 584 31.17 -4.57 24.04
N GLN A 585 32.18 -4.16 24.80
CA GLN A 585 33.52 -4.74 24.76
C GLN A 585 33.53 -6.27 24.97
N PRO A 586 32.82 -6.84 25.96
CA PRO A 586 32.78 -8.30 26.16
C PRO A 586 32.28 -9.08 24.94
N TYR A 587 31.42 -8.50 24.10
CA TYR A 587 30.94 -9.18 22.89
C TYR A 587 31.99 -9.25 21.80
N LEU A 588 32.84 -8.23 21.68
CA LEU A 588 33.88 -8.14 20.66
C LEU A 588 35.05 -9.10 20.92
N GLU A 589 35.16 -9.59 22.16
CA GLU A 589 36.18 -10.54 22.61
C GLU A 589 35.76 -12.01 22.43
N LEU A 590 34.50 -12.27 22.07
CA LEU A 590 33.95 -13.63 21.95
C LEU A 590 34.57 -14.43 20.80
N ALA A 591 34.92 -13.76 19.70
CA ALA A 591 35.44 -14.38 18.48
C ALA A 591 36.11 -13.32 17.58
N PRO A 592 36.86 -13.71 16.53
CA PRO A 592 37.42 -12.76 15.58
C PRO A 592 36.36 -11.87 14.93
N VAL A 593 36.52 -10.54 15.06
CA VAL A 593 35.60 -9.53 14.50
C VAL A 593 35.93 -9.30 13.02
N LEU A 594 34.95 -9.53 12.15
CA LEU A 594 35.01 -9.26 10.71
C LEU A 594 34.65 -7.81 10.38
N GLN A 595 33.73 -7.23 11.15
CA GLN A 595 33.23 -5.88 10.96
C GLN A 595 32.70 -5.34 12.29
N GLN A 596 32.91 -4.05 12.54
CA GLN A 596 32.30 -3.35 13.67
C GLN A 596 32.05 -1.89 13.31
N ARG A 597 30.88 -1.37 13.69
CA ARG A 597 30.53 0.05 13.65
C ARG A 597 29.62 0.37 14.82
N ALA A 598 29.78 1.56 15.40
CA ALA A 598 28.87 2.09 16.40
C ALA A 598 28.66 3.59 16.14
N HIS A 599 27.42 4.06 16.33
CA HIS A 599 27.04 5.43 16.05
C HIS A 599 26.06 5.92 17.13
N LEU A 600 26.25 7.17 17.58
CA LEU A 600 25.22 7.91 18.30
C LEU A 600 24.27 8.53 17.28
N LEU A 601 22.99 8.19 17.35
CA LEU A 601 21.99 8.71 16.41
C LEU A 601 20.58 8.67 16.99
N PRO A 602 19.65 9.50 16.45
CA PRO A 602 18.26 9.47 16.88
C PRO A 602 17.66 8.08 16.73
N TYR A 603 16.78 7.65 17.65
CA TYR A 603 16.15 6.32 17.57
C TYR A 603 15.41 6.10 16.25
N ALA A 604 14.82 7.15 15.66
CA ALA A 604 14.18 7.10 14.35
C ALA A 604 15.12 6.76 13.18
N ALA A 605 16.43 6.95 13.35
CA ALA A 605 17.43 6.54 12.37
C ALA A 605 17.80 5.04 12.48
N VAL A 606 17.42 4.37 13.59
CA VAL A 606 17.56 2.92 13.77
C VAL A 606 16.37 2.18 13.14
N VAL A 607 15.15 2.66 13.42
CA VAL A 607 13.90 2.11 12.86
C VAL A 607 13.39 3.05 11.77
N THR A 608 13.92 2.92 10.56
CA THR A 608 13.65 3.86 9.47
C THR A 608 12.32 3.57 8.75
N PRO A 609 11.58 4.61 8.30
CA PRO A 609 10.40 4.42 7.46
C PRO A 609 10.66 3.52 6.25
N ALA A 610 9.84 2.48 6.11
CA ALA A 610 9.91 1.55 4.99
C ALA A 610 8.49 1.09 4.61
N ARG A 611 8.17 1.17 3.32
CA ARG A 611 6.91 0.66 2.75
C ARG A 611 7.20 -0.20 1.51
N PRO A 612 7.91 -1.34 1.68
CA PRO A 612 8.22 -2.21 0.56
C PRO A 612 6.94 -2.82 -0.03
N SER A 613 6.97 -3.09 -1.34
CA SER A 613 5.93 -3.91 -1.96
C SER A 613 6.06 -5.35 -1.47
N HIS A 614 5.06 -5.81 -0.72
CA HIS A 614 4.97 -7.19 -0.25
C HIS A 614 4.53 -8.11 -1.39
N GLN A 615 5.45 -8.96 -1.85
CA GLN A 615 5.22 -9.85 -3.00
C GLN A 615 5.31 -11.34 -2.64
N GLY A 616 5.36 -11.69 -1.35
CA GLY A 616 5.40 -13.08 -0.91
C GLY A 616 6.61 -13.88 -1.42
N GLN A 617 7.79 -13.25 -1.49
CA GLN A 617 8.90 -13.72 -2.33
C GLN A 617 9.65 -14.96 -1.80
N ALA A 618 9.39 -15.41 -0.58
CA ALA A 618 10.04 -16.60 -0.02
C ALA A 618 9.21 -17.15 1.14
N ARG A 619 8.32 -18.11 0.90
CA ARG A 619 7.60 -18.80 1.98
C ARG A 619 8.63 -19.38 2.96
N GLN A 620 8.58 -18.93 4.20
CA GLN A 620 9.47 -19.39 5.27
C GLN A 620 8.72 -20.37 6.18
N ARG A 621 9.38 -21.47 6.53
CA ARG A 621 8.96 -22.32 7.65
C ARG A 621 9.86 -21.98 8.82
N SER A 622 9.35 -21.16 9.72
CA SER A 622 10.04 -20.79 10.96
C SER A 622 9.46 -21.53 12.16
N ARG A 623 10.33 -21.86 13.12
CA ARG A 623 9.97 -22.28 14.48
C ARG A 623 10.46 -21.23 15.47
N SER A 624 9.76 -21.08 16.59
CA SER A 624 10.16 -20.17 17.67
C SER A 624 10.14 -20.84 19.05
N ALA A 625 10.96 -20.33 19.95
CA ALA A 625 11.05 -20.74 21.34
C ALA A 625 11.46 -19.54 22.20
N LEU A 626 10.99 -19.50 23.44
CA LEU A 626 11.49 -18.61 24.48
C LEU A 626 12.25 -19.47 25.50
N VAL A 627 13.45 -19.04 25.90
CA VAL A 627 14.29 -19.78 26.87
C VAL A 627 14.88 -18.83 27.90
N ASP A 628 15.07 -19.33 29.12
CA ASP A 628 15.68 -18.58 30.21
C ASP A 628 17.20 -18.39 29.98
N HIS A 629 17.87 -19.41 29.43
CA HIS A 629 19.31 -19.44 29.23
C HIS A 629 19.68 -20.04 27.87
N ILE A 630 20.77 -19.57 27.25
CA ILE A 630 21.44 -20.28 26.16
C ILE A 630 22.53 -21.16 26.77
N ASP A 631 22.09 -22.18 27.48
CA ASP A 631 22.98 -23.15 28.12
C ASP A 631 23.69 -24.04 27.08
N PRO A 632 24.70 -24.84 27.48
CA PRO A 632 25.40 -25.71 26.55
C PRO A 632 24.49 -26.72 25.85
N HIS A 633 23.34 -27.10 26.43
CA HIS A 633 22.37 -27.99 25.80
C HIS A 633 21.66 -27.28 24.64
N THR A 634 21.10 -26.11 24.90
CA THR A 634 20.39 -25.25 23.94
C THR A 634 21.30 -24.84 22.80
N ALA A 635 22.53 -24.41 23.13
CA ALA A 635 23.53 -24.01 22.15
C ALA A 635 23.91 -25.17 21.22
N ARG A 636 24.19 -26.37 21.76
CA ARG A 636 24.48 -27.58 20.95
C ARG A 636 23.29 -28.02 20.11
N ALA A 637 22.09 -27.97 20.66
CA ALA A 637 20.88 -28.33 19.92
C ALA A 637 20.67 -27.42 18.71
N LEU A 638 20.82 -26.10 18.88
CA LEU A 638 20.70 -25.13 17.77
C LEU A 638 21.86 -25.27 16.77
N ALA A 639 23.09 -25.40 17.24
CA ALA A 639 24.28 -25.62 16.41
C ALA A 639 24.15 -26.89 15.54
N GLY A 640 23.73 -28.01 16.15
CA GLY A 640 23.53 -29.28 15.45
C GLY A 640 22.54 -29.17 14.30
N MET A 641 21.52 -28.31 14.40
CA MET A 641 20.59 -28.07 13.28
C MET A 641 21.27 -27.44 12.06
N PHE A 642 22.31 -26.61 12.25
CA PHE A 642 23.09 -26.08 11.13
C PHE A 642 24.04 -27.12 10.55
N GLU A 643 24.67 -27.94 11.39
CA GLU A 643 25.59 -29.01 10.99
C GLU A 643 24.86 -30.09 10.18
N ASP A 644 23.68 -30.48 10.65
CA ASP A 644 22.79 -31.40 9.96
C ASP A 644 22.19 -30.78 8.69
N GLY A 645 22.38 -29.47 8.44
CA GLY A 645 21.85 -28.78 7.28
C GLY A 645 20.33 -28.62 7.29
N LEU A 646 19.72 -28.57 8.48
CA LEU A 646 18.28 -28.38 8.68
C LEU A 646 17.87 -26.90 8.66
N THR A 647 18.80 -26.01 9.00
CA THR A 647 18.68 -24.55 8.89
C THR A 647 19.94 -23.94 8.28
N SER A 648 19.83 -22.74 7.73
CA SER A 648 20.97 -21.88 7.38
C SER A 648 20.89 -20.51 8.05
N TYR A 649 19.86 -20.26 8.85
CA TYR A 649 19.55 -18.98 9.45
C TYR A 649 18.86 -19.20 10.80
N ALA A 650 19.40 -18.59 11.85
CA ALA A 650 18.74 -18.46 13.14
C ALA A 650 18.89 -17.02 13.64
N GLN A 651 17.86 -16.53 14.33
CA GLN A 651 17.87 -15.24 15.01
C GLN A 651 17.58 -15.46 16.49
N ILE A 652 18.34 -14.76 17.33
CA ILE A 652 18.18 -14.73 18.77
C ILE A 652 17.95 -13.28 19.17
N ARG A 653 16.75 -13.00 19.65
CA ARG A 653 16.42 -11.72 20.26
C ARG A 653 16.60 -11.81 21.75
N THR A 654 17.05 -10.73 22.35
CA THR A 654 17.16 -10.62 23.80
C THR A 654 15.89 -10.02 24.35
N VAL A 655 15.38 -10.69 25.36
CA VAL A 655 14.32 -10.22 26.24
C VAL A 655 14.95 -10.10 27.64
N GLY A 656 14.19 -10.28 28.71
CA GLY A 656 14.70 -10.03 30.06
C GLY A 656 14.72 -8.55 30.43
N GLY A 657 15.45 -8.21 31.49
CA GLY A 657 15.45 -6.84 32.05
C GLY A 657 14.04 -6.42 32.47
N ALA A 658 13.61 -5.23 32.06
CA ALA A 658 12.29 -4.68 32.34
C ALA A 658 11.12 -5.57 31.85
N VAL A 659 11.34 -6.45 30.87
CA VAL A 659 10.34 -7.44 30.46
C VAL A 659 9.98 -8.38 31.62
N ASN A 660 10.98 -8.76 32.43
CA ASN A 660 10.82 -9.70 33.54
C ASN A 660 10.38 -9.01 34.85
N ASP A 661 10.41 -7.68 34.91
CA ASP A 661 9.90 -6.91 36.04
C ASP A 661 8.35 -6.94 36.10
N THR A 662 7.69 -7.29 34.99
CA THR A 662 6.22 -7.37 34.88
C THR A 662 5.71 -8.75 35.32
N PRO A 663 4.70 -8.84 36.22
CA PRO A 663 4.11 -10.11 36.61
C PRO A 663 3.55 -10.90 35.43
N ALA A 664 3.72 -12.24 35.44
CA ALA A 664 3.27 -13.14 34.37
C ALA A 664 1.76 -13.09 34.08
N ASP A 665 0.95 -12.71 35.06
CA ASP A 665 -0.51 -12.61 34.94
C ASP A 665 -1.01 -11.17 34.66
N ALA A 666 -0.12 -10.17 34.57
CA ALA A 666 -0.49 -8.77 34.32
C ALA A 666 -1.04 -8.53 32.90
N THR A 667 -0.70 -9.41 31.97
CA THR A 667 -1.06 -9.36 30.54
C THR A 667 -1.30 -10.78 30.00
N ALA A 668 -1.93 -10.94 28.84
CA ALA A 668 -2.03 -12.24 28.18
C ALA A 668 -0.68 -12.80 27.71
N TYR A 669 0.33 -11.95 27.47
CA TYR A 669 1.70 -12.40 27.32
C TYR A 669 2.29 -12.83 28.68
N ALA A 670 2.37 -14.14 28.91
CA ALA A 670 2.72 -14.71 30.22
C ALA A 670 4.20 -15.06 30.41
N HIS A 671 4.99 -15.05 29.33
CA HIS A 671 6.39 -15.50 29.34
C HIS A 671 7.34 -14.40 29.83
N ARG A 672 7.42 -14.23 31.15
CA ARG A 672 8.12 -13.14 31.84
C ARG A 672 9.39 -13.57 32.59
N THR A 673 9.89 -14.78 32.36
CA THR A 673 11.15 -15.26 32.98
C THR A 673 12.27 -15.41 31.95
N GLN A 674 11.92 -15.61 30.68
CA GLN A 674 12.86 -15.90 29.62
C GLN A 674 13.76 -14.70 29.32
N ASN A 675 15.02 -14.95 28.98
CA ASN A 675 15.98 -13.93 28.55
C ASN A 675 16.19 -13.92 27.03
N PHE A 676 15.75 -14.97 26.32
CA PHE A 676 15.99 -15.10 24.89
C PHE A 676 14.75 -15.58 24.12
N ALA A 677 14.52 -14.97 22.96
CA ALA A 677 13.58 -15.39 21.93
C ALA A 677 14.37 -15.95 20.73
N LEU A 678 14.29 -17.27 20.54
CA LEU A 678 14.95 -17.99 19.47
C LEU A 678 13.99 -18.16 18.30
N SER A 679 14.54 -18.07 17.08
CA SER A 679 13.85 -18.46 15.86
C SER A 679 14.83 -19.06 14.86
N ALA A 680 14.37 -20.03 14.07
CA ALA A 680 15.14 -20.55 12.95
C ALA A 680 14.24 -20.83 11.74
N VAL A 681 14.75 -20.51 10.55
CA VAL A 681 14.09 -20.84 9.29
C VAL A 681 14.55 -22.22 8.85
N LEU A 682 13.63 -23.17 8.93
CA LEU A 682 13.84 -24.55 8.52
C LEU A 682 13.86 -24.66 7.00
N ARG A 683 14.73 -25.52 6.48
CA ARG A 683 14.71 -25.89 5.06
C ARG A 683 13.43 -26.65 4.74
N GLU A 684 12.69 -26.15 3.76
CA GLU A 684 11.39 -26.74 3.39
C GLU A 684 11.49 -28.23 3.03
N SER A 685 12.55 -28.63 2.31
CA SER A 685 12.78 -30.03 1.92
C SER A 685 13.04 -30.98 3.10
N ARG A 686 13.35 -30.46 4.29
CA ARG A 686 13.67 -31.25 5.50
C ARG A 686 12.89 -30.78 6.73
N ALA A 687 11.72 -30.19 6.52
CA ALA A 687 10.94 -29.57 7.59
C ALA A 687 10.59 -30.54 8.74
N ALA A 688 10.28 -31.81 8.45
CA ALA A 688 9.96 -32.80 9.47
C ALA A 688 11.17 -33.11 10.39
N GLU A 689 12.35 -33.32 9.82
CA GLU A 689 13.60 -33.51 10.57
C GLU A 689 13.97 -32.24 11.35
N GLY A 690 13.82 -31.08 10.72
CA GLY A 690 14.02 -29.77 11.36
C GLY A 690 13.11 -29.56 12.57
N ASN A 691 11.84 -29.94 12.47
CA ASN A 691 10.88 -29.87 13.57
C ASN A 691 11.29 -30.80 14.72
N ALA A 692 11.59 -32.06 14.42
CA ALA A 692 12.05 -33.02 15.44
C ALA A 692 13.36 -32.57 16.11
N ALA A 693 14.24 -31.90 15.37
CA ALA A 693 15.46 -31.31 15.92
C ALA A 693 15.18 -30.10 16.81
N TRP A 694 14.29 -29.21 16.37
CA TRP A 694 13.85 -28.06 17.17
C TRP A 694 13.23 -28.47 18.50
N ASP A 695 12.41 -29.53 18.51
CA ASP A 695 11.76 -30.00 19.73
C ASP A 695 12.75 -30.56 20.77
N ARG A 696 14.00 -30.89 20.39
CA ARG A 696 15.08 -31.26 21.34
C ARG A 696 15.61 -30.08 22.15
N LEU A 697 15.30 -28.83 21.78
CA LEU A 697 15.55 -27.66 22.62
C LEU A 697 14.84 -27.79 23.97
N GLY A 698 13.73 -28.54 24.04
CA GLY A 698 12.99 -28.75 25.28
C GLY A 698 12.22 -27.51 25.77
N ALA A 699 12.14 -26.46 24.95
CA ALA A 699 11.43 -25.24 25.30
C ALA A 699 9.91 -25.46 25.35
N ASP A 700 9.31 -25.02 26.45
CA ASP A 700 7.87 -25.05 26.73
C ASP A 700 7.17 -23.70 26.49
N ALA A 701 7.95 -22.65 26.19
CA ALA A 701 7.49 -21.31 25.87
C ALA A 701 7.80 -20.95 24.40
N LEU A 702 6.94 -20.16 23.75
CA LEU A 702 7.18 -19.67 22.39
C LEU A 702 6.69 -18.25 22.13
N TYR A 703 7.29 -17.60 21.13
CA TYR A 703 6.83 -16.30 20.63
C TYR A 703 6.10 -16.45 19.28
N LEU A 704 4.80 -16.18 19.28
CA LEU A 704 3.90 -16.44 18.15
C LEU A 704 4.30 -15.73 16.85
N SER A 705 4.87 -14.52 16.95
CA SER A 705 5.21 -13.71 15.77
C SER A 705 6.27 -14.35 14.86
N PHE A 706 7.07 -15.30 15.38
CA PHE A 706 8.07 -16.05 14.61
C PHE A 706 7.74 -17.54 14.43
N GLU A 707 6.52 -17.96 14.77
CA GLU A 707 6.07 -19.34 14.62
C GLU A 707 5.15 -19.48 13.40
N THR A 708 5.49 -20.41 12.51
CA THR A 708 4.72 -20.72 11.29
C THR A 708 4.08 -22.11 11.35
N HIS A 709 4.47 -22.91 12.33
CA HIS A 709 4.02 -24.28 12.50
C HIS A 709 2.72 -24.31 13.31
N ASP A 710 1.67 -24.89 12.72
CA ASP A 710 0.32 -24.91 13.28
C ASP A 710 -0.02 -26.28 13.89
N HIS A 711 0.73 -26.68 14.92
CA HIS A 711 0.43 -27.88 15.71
C HIS A 711 -0.26 -27.53 17.03
N GLY A 712 -1.12 -28.42 17.53
CA GLY A 712 -1.95 -28.16 18.72
C GLY A 712 -1.18 -27.78 19.99
N THR A 713 0.11 -28.15 20.10
CA THR A 713 0.96 -27.75 21.24
C THR A 713 1.48 -26.31 21.16
N ALA A 714 1.47 -25.68 19.98
CA ALA A 714 1.95 -24.30 19.82
C ALA A 714 1.08 -23.33 20.65
N LEU A 715 -0.23 -23.55 20.68
CA LEU A 715 -1.14 -22.71 21.44
C LEU A 715 -0.84 -22.76 22.96
N THR A 716 -0.63 -23.96 23.51
CA THR A 716 -0.31 -24.15 24.94
C THR A 716 1.09 -23.67 25.31
N ARG A 717 2.02 -23.63 24.35
CA ARG A 717 3.36 -23.06 24.53
C ARG A 717 3.39 -21.55 24.43
N ALA A 718 2.42 -20.92 23.77
CA ALA A 718 2.29 -19.46 23.69
C ALA A 718 1.47 -18.89 24.85
N PHE A 719 0.48 -19.68 25.30
CA PHE A 719 -0.41 -19.34 26.39
C PHE A 719 -0.41 -20.51 27.39
N PRO A 720 0.30 -20.37 28.53
CA PRO A 720 0.28 -21.37 29.59
C PRO A 720 -1.16 -21.72 30.00
N PRO A 721 -1.43 -22.92 30.56
CA PRO A 721 -2.79 -23.43 30.75
C PRO A 721 -3.78 -22.46 31.41
N ALA A 722 -3.38 -21.78 32.49
CA ALA A 722 -4.22 -20.80 33.19
C ALA A 722 -4.52 -19.55 32.32
N THR A 723 -3.52 -19.06 31.60
CA THR A 723 -3.66 -17.94 30.65
C THR A 723 -4.61 -18.33 29.52
N LEU A 724 -4.43 -19.53 28.95
CA LEU A 724 -5.29 -20.03 27.88
C LEU A 724 -6.74 -20.19 28.34
N GLU A 725 -6.98 -20.78 29.51
CA GLU A 725 -8.32 -20.92 30.08
C GLU A 725 -9.02 -19.56 30.25
N ARG A 726 -8.31 -18.56 30.80
CA ARG A 726 -8.83 -17.19 30.91
C ARG A 726 -9.13 -16.57 29.55
N LEU A 727 -8.26 -16.75 28.56
CA LEU A 727 -8.47 -16.26 27.20
C LEU A 727 -9.72 -16.89 26.56
N ARG A 728 -9.95 -18.20 26.75
CA ARG A 728 -11.15 -18.89 26.26
C ARG A 728 -12.43 -18.36 26.89
N GLY A 729 -12.39 -18.05 28.19
CA GLY A 729 -13.53 -17.44 28.90
C GLY A 729 -13.85 -16.04 28.37
N ILE A 730 -12.83 -15.20 28.17
CA ILE A 730 -12.99 -13.86 27.59
C ILE A 730 -13.50 -13.96 26.15
N LYS A 731 -12.93 -14.87 25.35
CA LYS A 731 -13.36 -15.13 23.97
C LYS A 731 -14.83 -15.53 23.89
N ALA A 732 -15.32 -16.37 24.81
CA ALA A 732 -16.74 -16.75 24.86
C ALA A 732 -17.68 -15.56 25.13
N HIS A 733 -17.20 -14.49 25.78
CA HIS A 733 -17.96 -13.27 26.00
C HIS A 733 -17.95 -12.34 24.78
N TYR A 734 -16.78 -12.12 24.18
CA TYR A 734 -16.57 -11.09 23.14
C TYR A 734 -16.65 -11.60 21.70
N ASP A 735 -16.45 -12.90 21.47
CA ASP A 735 -16.49 -13.55 20.16
C ASP A 735 -16.98 -15.01 20.28
N PRO A 736 -18.24 -15.22 20.72
CA PRO A 736 -18.81 -16.57 20.88
C PRO A 736 -18.92 -17.34 19.56
N ASP A 737 -19.04 -16.63 18.43
CA ASP A 737 -19.15 -17.22 17.09
C ASP A 737 -17.79 -17.59 16.47
N HIS A 738 -16.69 -17.34 17.19
CA HIS A 738 -15.33 -17.61 16.75
C HIS A 738 -14.99 -16.94 15.39
N VAL A 739 -15.40 -15.68 15.22
CA VAL A 739 -15.14 -14.86 14.02
C VAL A 739 -13.64 -14.69 13.80
N PHE A 740 -12.89 -14.32 14.84
CA PHE A 740 -11.45 -14.10 14.75
C PHE A 740 -10.70 -15.41 15.01
N ARG A 741 -10.54 -16.22 13.94
CA ARG A 741 -9.96 -17.58 13.97
C ARG A 741 -8.69 -17.76 13.14
N THR A 742 -8.13 -16.70 12.60
CA THR A 742 -6.98 -16.75 11.68
C THR A 742 -5.62 -16.62 12.35
N ASN A 743 -5.57 -16.17 13.61
CA ASN A 743 -4.33 -15.90 14.36
C ASN A 743 -4.13 -16.92 15.49
N PHE A 744 -3.51 -18.09 15.25
CA PHE A 744 -3.37 -19.17 16.25
C PHE A 744 -4.65 -19.32 17.09
N PRO A 745 -5.71 -19.89 16.49
CA PRO A 745 -7.09 -19.74 16.96
C PRO A 745 -7.26 -20.16 18.41
N ILE A 746 -7.88 -19.27 19.19
CA ILE A 746 -8.33 -19.55 20.55
C ILE A 746 -9.83 -19.85 20.49
N GLU A 747 -10.19 -21.12 20.67
CA GLU A 747 -11.59 -21.54 20.77
C GLU A 747 -12.28 -20.89 21.99
N PRO A 748 -13.51 -20.38 21.85
CA PRO A 748 -14.28 -19.93 23.00
C PRO A 748 -14.54 -21.12 23.96
N ALA A 749 -14.64 -20.83 25.25
CA ALA A 749 -15.04 -21.84 26.23
C ALA A 749 -16.41 -22.43 25.87
N SER A 750 -16.55 -23.76 25.96
CA SER A 750 -17.84 -24.43 25.76
C SER A 750 -18.82 -23.98 26.85
N SER A 751 -20.04 -23.63 26.44
CA SER A 751 -21.13 -23.19 27.31
C SER A 751 -21.59 -24.27 28.29
#